data_AF-A0A498LJN6-F1
#
_entry.id   AF-A0A498LJN6-F1
#
_cell.length_a   1.000
_cell.length_b   1.000
_cell.length_c   1.000
_cell.angle_alpha   90.00
_cell.angle_beta   90.00
_cell.angle_gamma   90.00
#
_symmetry.space_group_name_H-M   'P 1'
#
loop_
_entity.id
_entity.type
_entity.pdbx_description
1 polymer ?
#
loop_
_entity_poly.entity_id
_entity_poly.type
_entity_poly.pdbx_seq_one_letter_code
_entity_poly.pdbx_strand_id
1 'polypeptide(L)'
;MRKQTCNVLLVCGVISSITVFYLGLSTIECPTARSRAAQHGWAVNLHAGRNLSDPLQLPEEYNEETPLIFVGGVPRSGTTLMRAMLDAHPLVRCGEETRVIPRLLAMQATWSHSARERVRLDEAGVTDEVLDSAVRAFLLEIIVGHGEPAPRLCNKDPFALKSLSYLSKLFPKAKFILMLRDGRATVHSMISRKVTITGFDLTSYRDCLVKWNRAVEVMYDQCLAAADGNCLPVHYEQLVLHPERVMRKLLQFLDLPWDTAVLHHEQLIGKAGGVSLSKVELSTDQVVKPVNTEALSKWVGKIPADVVNDMASIAPMLSRLGYDPLANPPNYNKPDLLFLNSSKIACTVVIKPKEEVGTVVLLRLRLEAHPGFPDLDWHCQDVQVRRSSEDPETQVFPCHKWIRTADGSVELRNEKEYVQAHWQEDAFFGYQCLNGCNPLHIRQIRSLPPNLSVTSEMLRPFLPEDSTLEQEMERGHVYLLDYEVLDQLPANTINDKHSYLAAPLCLLHYNRQGELKPIAIQLLMPHIQSSLQINIQARVTLLAAKGVFDKSVACGLEAIPLLLARGTQRLSYSSMCVPDDVRVRGLDALPICYYAQDALRVWDALHRFVAGWIRLYYCNDEDVQHDCELQNWIREIFTEGFLGLSHIGVPQSFQTTAEMSKFVTMVIFSCSALHAAVNFSQLDYNIWIPNCPASMSRPPSQTKGSVSEEDIFSFLPEVSSSCHVLSVLSLLSQPAIDFVPLGHYNEWYFSSGAIVKLVNEVQKELKMIAKDIADRNSRLELPYPYLSPDRIENSVTI
;
A
#
# COMPACT_ATOMS: atom_id res chain seq x y z
N MET A 1 -25.90 43.89 7.97
CA MET A 1 -25.57 43.28 6.66
C MET A 1 -25.00 41.87 6.85
N ARG A 2 -25.82 40.88 7.22
CA ARG A 2 -25.40 39.47 7.44
C ARG A 2 -26.54 38.47 7.18
N LYS A 3 -27.46 38.79 6.27
CA LYS A 3 -28.64 37.95 5.97
C LYS A 3 -28.93 37.72 4.47
N GLN A 4 -28.01 38.09 3.57
CA GLN A 4 -28.20 37.93 2.12
C GLN A 4 -27.31 36.88 1.44
N THR A 5 -26.43 36.18 2.16
CA THR A 5 -25.55 35.16 1.57
C THR A 5 -26.08 33.71 1.68
N CYS A 6 -27.22 33.47 2.34
CA CYS A 6 -27.81 32.11 2.45
C CYS A 6 -28.84 31.75 1.37
N ASN A 7 -29.26 32.69 0.51
CA ASN A 7 -30.32 32.43 -0.48
C ASN A 7 -29.82 32.19 -1.92
N VAL A 8 -28.51 32.23 -2.17
CA VAL A 8 -27.95 31.96 -3.52
C VAL A 8 -27.61 30.47 -3.71
N LEU A 9 -27.28 29.75 -2.64
CA LEU A 9 -26.99 28.30 -2.71
C LEU A 9 -28.24 27.43 -2.84
N LEU A 10 -29.39 27.89 -2.33
CA LEU A 10 -30.65 27.15 -2.42
C LEU A 10 -31.33 27.28 -3.81
N VAL A 11 -31.09 28.37 -4.52
CA VAL A 11 -31.65 28.60 -5.87
C VAL A 11 -30.85 27.86 -6.95
N CYS A 12 -29.54 27.66 -6.77
CA CYS A 12 -28.73 26.84 -7.68
C CYS A 12 -29.03 25.34 -7.56
N GLY A 13 -29.38 24.84 -6.37
CA GLY A 13 -29.74 23.42 -6.18
C GLY A 13 -31.08 23.03 -6.83
N VAL A 14 -32.08 23.92 -6.80
CA VAL A 14 -33.42 23.63 -7.34
C VAL A 14 -33.46 23.69 -8.87
N ILE A 15 -32.64 24.53 -9.50
CA ILE A 15 -32.57 24.61 -10.97
C ILE A 15 -31.87 23.36 -11.56
N SER A 16 -30.87 22.79 -10.87
CA SER A 16 -30.21 21.55 -11.31
C SER A 16 -31.11 20.31 -11.19
N SER A 17 -32.04 20.27 -10.22
CA SER A 17 -32.96 19.14 -10.06
C SER A 17 -34.09 19.14 -11.10
N ILE A 18 -34.50 20.30 -11.61
CA ILE A 18 -35.57 20.41 -12.62
C ILE A 18 -35.08 19.99 -14.03
N THR A 19 -33.80 20.19 -14.36
CA THR A 19 -33.23 19.76 -15.65
C THR A 19 -33.09 18.23 -15.74
N VAL A 20 -32.78 17.56 -14.62
CA VAL A 20 -32.67 16.09 -14.58
C VAL A 20 -34.05 15.42 -14.64
N PHE A 21 -35.09 16.07 -14.12
CA PHE A 21 -36.47 15.54 -14.20
C PHE A 21 -37.11 15.74 -15.58
N TYR A 22 -36.72 16.77 -16.34
CA TYR A 22 -37.25 17.03 -17.69
C TYR A 22 -36.60 16.18 -18.78
N LEU A 23 -35.36 15.68 -18.56
CA LEU A 23 -34.70 14.75 -19.48
C LEU A 23 -35.09 13.28 -19.24
N GLY A 24 -35.74 12.97 -18.11
CA GLY A 24 -36.21 11.62 -17.77
C GLY A 24 -37.60 11.24 -18.30
N LEU A 25 -38.35 12.19 -18.88
CA LEU A 25 -39.74 11.98 -19.32
C LEU A 25 -39.94 12.05 -20.84
N SER A 26 -38.87 11.90 -21.63
CA SER A 26 -38.98 11.92 -23.10
C SER A 26 -38.14 10.83 -23.77
N THR A 27 -38.33 9.57 -23.38
CA THR A 27 -38.04 8.41 -24.25
C THR A 27 -38.91 7.22 -23.85
N ILE A 28 -40.21 7.30 -24.15
CA ILE A 28 -41.04 6.11 -24.36
C ILE A 28 -41.17 5.98 -25.87
N GLU A 29 -40.44 5.03 -26.45
CA GLU A 29 -40.81 4.16 -27.59
C GLU A 29 -39.54 3.58 -28.22
N CYS A 30 -39.40 2.26 -28.09
CA CYS A 30 -38.40 1.45 -28.73
C CYS A 30 -39.02 0.77 -29.97
N PRO A 31 -38.54 1.05 -31.20
CA PRO A 31 -38.76 0.14 -32.32
C PRO A 31 -37.63 -0.90 -32.38
N THR A 32 -38.03 -2.10 -32.75
CA THR A 32 -37.30 -3.36 -32.70
C THR A 32 -36.00 -3.41 -33.50
N ALA A 33 -35.07 -4.22 -33.01
CA ALA A 33 -33.80 -4.57 -33.64
C ALA A 33 -34.01 -5.23 -35.01
N ARG A 34 -33.57 -4.56 -36.08
CA ARG A 34 -33.03 -5.10 -37.36
C ARG A 34 -32.87 -3.96 -38.37
N SER A 35 -31.71 -3.30 -38.41
CA SER A 35 -31.17 -2.63 -39.63
C SER A 35 -29.84 -1.85 -39.51
N ARG A 36 -29.19 -1.72 -38.34
CA ARG A 36 -27.99 -0.84 -38.21
C ARG A 36 -26.61 -1.51 -38.33
N ALA A 37 -26.47 -2.50 -39.20
CA ALA A 37 -25.17 -3.14 -39.46
C ALA A 37 -24.41 -2.57 -40.68
N ALA A 38 -24.71 -1.34 -41.16
CA ALA A 38 -24.19 -0.90 -42.46
C ALA A 38 -23.79 0.59 -42.62
N GLN A 39 -23.56 1.37 -41.55
CA GLN A 39 -23.39 2.84 -41.74
C GLN A 39 -22.33 3.58 -40.92
N HIS A 40 -21.40 2.92 -40.23
CA HIS A 40 -20.25 3.61 -39.61
C HIS A 40 -18.94 2.97 -40.08
N GLY A 41 -18.66 3.08 -41.37
CA GLY A 41 -17.28 3.02 -41.87
C GLY A 41 -16.66 4.41 -41.73
N TRP A 42 -15.44 4.50 -41.21
CA TRP A 42 -14.75 5.76 -40.94
C TRP A 42 -14.27 6.39 -42.25
N ALA A 43 -15.18 6.94 -43.05
CA ALA A 43 -14.84 7.68 -44.26
C ALA A 43 -14.43 9.12 -43.89
N VAL A 44 -13.13 9.38 -43.84
CA VAL A 44 -12.57 10.73 -43.67
C VAL A 44 -12.73 11.51 -44.99
N ASN A 45 -13.52 12.58 -44.98
CA ASN A 45 -13.60 13.54 -46.11
C ASN A 45 -12.30 14.36 -46.21
N LEU A 46 -11.35 13.90 -47.02
CA LEU A 46 -10.05 14.54 -47.28
C LEU A 46 -10.11 15.48 -48.49
N HIS A 47 -10.56 16.72 -48.32
CA HIS A 47 -10.31 17.79 -49.31
C HIS A 47 -9.90 19.10 -48.63
N ALA A 48 -8.59 19.25 -48.38
CA ALA A 48 -7.93 20.56 -48.30
C ALA A 48 -6.45 20.40 -48.69
N GLY A 49 -6.06 21.08 -49.78
CA GLY A 49 -4.86 20.84 -50.58
C GLY A 49 -3.49 20.85 -49.89
N ARG A 50 -2.60 19.99 -50.40
CA ARG A 50 -1.14 20.22 -50.42
C ARG A 50 -0.55 19.81 -51.75
N ASN A 51 0.20 20.74 -52.35
CA ASN A 51 1.19 20.43 -53.37
C ASN A 51 2.43 19.83 -52.68
N LEU A 52 2.47 18.51 -52.58
CA LEU A 52 3.69 17.72 -52.38
C LEU A 52 3.79 16.78 -53.58
N SER A 53 5.00 16.64 -54.12
CA SER A 53 5.28 15.88 -55.36
C SER A 53 5.12 14.36 -55.25
N ASP A 54 4.51 13.88 -54.16
CA ASP A 54 3.94 12.54 -54.00
C ASP A 54 2.89 12.61 -52.87
N PRO A 55 1.61 12.28 -53.08
CA PRO A 55 0.62 12.29 -52.00
C PRO A 55 0.96 11.17 -51.00
N LEU A 56 1.27 11.54 -49.76
CA LEU A 56 1.46 10.60 -48.66
C LEU A 56 0.25 9.65 -48.59
N GLN A 57 0.49 8.36 -48.78
CA GLN A 57 -0.56 7.34 -48.74
C GLN A 57 -1.02 7.17 -47.29
N LEU A 58 -2.13 7.83 -46.94
CA LEU A 58 -2.75 7.73 -45.62
C LEU A 58 -3.51 6.41 -45.52
N PRO A 59 -3.58 5.79 -44.32
CA PRO A 59 -4.50 4.68 -44.08
C PRO A 59 -5.95 5.10 -44.39
N GLU A 60 -6.73 4.21 -45.00
CA GLU A 60 -8.16 4.45 -45.25
C GLU A 60 -8.95 4.55 -43.93
N GLU A 61 -8.48 3.87 -42.87
CA GLU A 61 -9.09 3.84 -41.54
C GLU A 61 -8.04 3.57 -40.45
N TYR A 62 -8.24 4.11 -39.25
CA TYR A 62 -7.44 3.83 -38.05
C TYR A 62 -8.23 2.90 -37.11
N ASN A 63 -7.64 1.78 -36.71
CA ASN A 63 -8.24 0.76 -35.82
C ASN A 63 -7.20 0.16 -34.84
N GLU A 64 -7.56 -0.90 -34.09
CA GLU A 64 -6.66 -1.64 -33.17
C GLU A 64 -5.32 -2.07 -33.78
N GLU A 65 -5.30 -2.37 -35.07
CA GLU A 65 -4.11 -2.85 -35.80
C GLU A 65 -3.24 -1.69 -36.29
N THR A 66 -3.63 -0.45 -36.00
CA THR A 66 -2.81 0.72 -36.31
C THR A 66 -1.52 0.64 -35.50
N PRO A 67 -0.34 0.75 -36.14
CA PRO A 67 0.94 0.73 -35.44
C PRO A 67 1.17 2.05 -34.69
N LEU A 68 0.47 2.28 -33.60
CA LEU A 68 0.56 3.52 -32.80
C LEU A 68 1.91 3.62 -32.09
N ILE A 69 2.40 4.85 -31.91
CA ILE A 69 3.56 5.14 -31.06
C ILE A 69 3.06 5.73 -29.74
N PHE A 70 3.52 5.21 -28.61
CA PHE A 70 3.28 5.82 -27.31
C PHE A 70 4.60 6.29 -26.69
N VAL A 71 4.72 7.58 -26.41
CA VAL A 71 5.85 8.19 -25.71
C VAL A 71 5.45 8.49 -24.27
N GLY A 72 6.04 7.79 -23.31
CA GLY A 72 5.80 8.00 -21.87
C GLY A 72 7.08 8.14 -21.06
N GLY A 73 6.93 8.30 -19.75
CA GLY A 73 7.97 8.61 -18.78
C GLY A 73 7.43 9.48 -17.64
N VAL A 74 8.25 9.87 -16.67
CA VAL A 74 7.80 10.85 -15.67
C VAL A 74 7.74 12.24 -16.32
N PRO A 75 6.77 13.13 -15.99
CA PRO A 75 6.83 14.51 -16.44
C PRO A 75 8.21 15.09 -16.19
N ARG A 76 8.75 15.81 -17.19
CA ARG A 76 10.13 16.37 -17.20
C ARG A 76 11.27 15.38 -17.48
N SER A 77 10.98 14.12 -17.82
CA SER A 77 11.99 13.16 -18.29
C SER A 77 12.43 13.33 -19.75
N GLY A 78 11.87 14.31 -20.48
CA GLY A 78 12.22 14.57 -21.89
C GLY A 78 11.21 14.07 -22.92
N THR A 79 10.03 13.58 -22.47
CA THR A 79 8.93 13.14 -23.35
C THR A 79 8.50 14.20 -24.37
N THR A 80 8.45 15.48 -24.00
CA THR A 80 8.13 16.57 -24.95
C THR A 80 9.21 16.77 -26.02
N LEU A 81 10.49 16.59 -25.68
CA LEU A 81 11.57 16.69 -26.66
C LEU A 81 11.50 15.51 -27.64
N MET A 82 11.37 14.29 -27.12
CA MET A 82 11.23 13.07 -27.92
C MET A 82 10.06 13.18 -28.91
N ARG A 83 8.87 13.58 -28.44
CA ARG A 83 7.71 13.71 -29.33
C ARG A 83 7.91 14.82 -30.37
N ALA A 84 8.57 15.93 -30.04
CA ALA A 84 8.84 16.98 -31.02
C ALA A 84 9.86 16.55 -32.09
N MET A 85 10.87 15.78 -31.70
CA MET A 85 11.83 15.17 -32.62
C MET A 85 11.17 14.14 -33.53
N LEU A 86 10.21 13.36 -33.03
CA LEU A 86 9.41 12.43 -33.83
C LEU A 86 8.43 13.14 -34.76
N ASP A 87 7.73 14.16 -34.28
CA ASP A 87 6.75 14.94 -35.04
C ASP A 87 7.38 15.72 -36.22
N ALA A 88 8.68 15.99 -36.13
CA ALA A 88 9.48 16.54 -37.21
C ALA A 88 9.68 15.55 -38.39
N HIS A 89 9.48 14.25 -38.18
CA HIS A 89 9.54 13.25 -39.24
C HIS A 89 8.34 13.40 -40.20
N PRO A 90 8.52 13.31 -41.53
CA PRO A 90 7.43 13.55 -42.48
C PRO A 90 6.26 12.57 -42.37
N LEU A 91 6.52 11.34 -41.88
CA LEU A 91 5.51 10.27 -41.75
C LEU A 91 4.85 10.16 -40.36
N VAL A 92 5.31 10.94 -39.37
CA VAL A 92 4.85 10.81 -37.98
C VAL A 92 4.10 12.06 -37.56
N ARG A 93 2.96 11.89 -36.90
CA ARG A 93 2.31 13.00 -36.20
C ARG A 93 2.11 12.65 -34.74
N CYS A 94 2.73 13.46 -33.88
CA CYS A 94 2.54 13.40 -32.44
C CYS A 94 1.63 14.55 -32.00
N GLY A 95 0.52 14.22 -31.34
CA GLY A 95 -0.30 15.23 -30.69
C GLY A 95 0.43 15.95 -29.55
N GLU A 96 -0.10 17.10 -29.14
CA GLU A 96 0.29 17.76 -27.88
C GLU A 96 -0.10 16.93 -26.66
N GLU A 97 0.40 17.26 -25.47
CA GLU A 97 0.03 16.54 -24.24
C GLU A 97 -1.47 16.72 -23.92
N THR A 98 -2.22 15.62 -23.86
CA THR A 98 -3.66 15.68 -23.65
C THR A 98 -4.02 15.74 -22.16
N ARG A 99 -3.22 15.05 -21.32
CA ARG A 99 -3.53 14.72 -19.92
C ARG A 99 -4.83 13.90 -19.74
N VAL A 100 -5.51 13.51 -20.82
CA VAL A 100 -6.77 12.75 -20.82
C VAL A 100 -6.47 11.26 -20.75
N ILE A 101 -5.58 10.76 -21.62
CA ILE A 101 -5.30 9.33 -21.73
C ILE A 101 -4.81 8.72 -20.41
N PRO A 102 -3.84 9.30 -19.67
CA PRO A 102 -3.42 8.73 -18.39
C PRO A 102 -4.54 8.68 -17.33
N ARG A 103 -5.50 9.62 -17.37
CA ARG A 103 -6.63 9.64 -16.44
C ARG A 103 -7.65 8.55 -16.77
N LEU A 104 -7.94 8.36 -18.06
CA LEU A 104 -8.79 7.26 -18.51
C LEU A 104 -8.18 5.91 -18.15
N LEU A 105 -6.87 5.72 -18.40
CA LEU A 105 -6.16 4.49 -18.06
C LEU A 105 -6.13 4.24 -16.54
N ALA A 106 -5.95 5.29 -15.72
CA ALA A 106 -6.05 5.16 -14.27
C ALA A 106 -7.46 4.77 -13.79
N MET A 107 -8.50 5.34 -14.40
CA MET A 107 -9.89 4.98 -14.12
C MET A 107 -10.18 3.52 -14.51
N GLN A 108 -9.74 3.11 -15.70
CA GLN A 108 -9.87 1.73 -16.18
C GLN A 108 -9.14 0.74 -15.25
N ALA A 109 -7.91 1.07 -14.82
CA ALA A 109 -7.17 0.23 -13.89
C ALA A 109 -7.91 0.05 -12.56
N THR A 110 -8.64 1.07 -12.10
CA THR A 110 -9.46 1.00 -10.88
C THR A 110 -10.60 -0.02 -11.03
N TRP A 111 -11.24 -0.10 -12.20
CA TRP A 111 -12.27 -1.11 -12.50
C TRP A 111 -11.71 -2.52 -12.58
N SER A 112 -10.53 -2.70 -13.18
CA SER A 112 -9.91 -4.02 -13.31
C SER A 112 -9.31 -4.55 -12.01
N HIS A 113 -8.72 -3.70 -11.17
CA HIS A 113 -8.08 -4.13 -9.92
C HIS A 113 -9.05 -4.25 -8.74
N SER A 114 -10.21 -3.59 -8.80
CA SER A 114 -11.25 -3.74 -7.79
C SER A 114 -12.11 -4.97 -8.08
N ALA A 115 -11.90 -6.06 -7.35
CA ALA A 115 -12.73 -7.27 -7.47
C ALA A 115 -14.24 -6.98 -7.31
N ARG A 116 -14.60 -5.99 -6.47
CA ARG A 116 -15.99 -5.56 -6.28
C ARG A 116 -16.56 -4.86 -7.51
N GLU A 117 -15.83 -3.91 -8.08
CA GLU A 117 -16.31 -3.23 -9.29
C GLU A 117 -16.36 -4.22 -10.46
N ARG A 118 -15.40 -5.15 -10.54
CA ARG A 118 -15.39 -6.21 -11.54
C ARG A 118 -16.64 -7.09 -11.47
N VAL A 119 -16.98 -7.62 -10.28
CA VAL A 119 -18.21 -8.41 -10.08
C VAL A 119 -19.45 -7.60 -10.43
N ARG A 120 -19.52 -6.33 -10.00
CA ARG A 120 -20.67 -5.46 -10.32
C ARG A 120 -20.81 -5.24 -11.83
N LEU A 121 -19.70 -5.04 -12.55
CA LEU A 121 -19.68 -4.85 -13.99
C LEU A 121 -20.09 -6.15 -14.71
N ASP A 122 -19.61 -7.30 -14.25
CA ASP A 122 -19.95 -8.61 -14.80
C ASP A 122 -21.45 -8.92 -14.64
N GLU A 123 -22.01 -8.70 -13.44
CA GLU A 123 -23.46 -8.85 -13.18
C GLU A 123 -24.31 -7.87 -14.01
N ALA A 124 -23.76 -6.71 -14.36
CA ALA A 124 -24.40 -5.73 -15.25
C ALA A 124 -24.22 -6.04 -16.75
N GLY A 125 -23.51 -7.12 -17.11
CA GLY A 125 -23.21 -7.49 -18.50
C GLY A 125 -22.11 -6.64 -19.16
N VAL A 126 -21.34 -5.89 -18.39
CA VAL A 126 -20.21 -5.06 -18.85
C VAL A 126 -18.92 -5.88 -18.71
N THR A 127 -18.67 -6.74 -19.70
CA THR A 127 -17.49 -7.63 -19.71
C THR A 127 -16.18 -6.89 -20.03
N ASP A 128 -15.04 -7.57 -19.89
CA ASP A 128 -13.74 -7.01 -20.28
C ASP A 128 -13.73 -6.63 -21.77
N GLU A 129 -14.40 -7.41 -22.63
CA GLU A 129 -14.49 -7.11 -24.06
C GLU A 129 -15.25 -5.80 -24.33
N VAL A 130 -16.33 -5.55 -23.58
CA VAL A 130 -17.12 -4.31 -23.70
C VAL A 130 -16.29 -3.12 -23.25
N LEU A 131 -15.61 -3.23 -22.11
CA LEU A 131 -14.76 -2.16 -21.59
C LEU A 131 -13.55 -1.91 -22.48
N ASP A 132 -12.87 -2.96 -22.92
CA ASP A 132 -11.72 -2.86 -23.83
C ASP A 132 -12.13 -2.22 -25.14
N SER A 133 -13.30 -2.56 -25.70
CA SER A 133 -13.84 -1.93 -26.90
C SER A 133 -14.12 -0.44 -26.67
N ALA A 134 -14.77 -0.08 -25.56
CA ALA A 134 -15.10 1.31 -25.24
C ALA A 134 -13.85 2.16 -25.00
N VAL A 135 -12.89 1.66 -24.22
CA VAL A 135 -11.62 2.34 -23.94
C VAL A 135 -10.80 2.47 -25.21
N ARG A 136 -10.70 1.42 -26.03
CA ARG A 136 -10.00 1.47 -27.32
C ARG A 136 -10.59 2.52 -28.25
N ALA A 137 -11.92 2.54 -28.41
CA ALA A 137 -12.60 3.53 -29.23
C ALA A 137 -12.33 4.95 -28.75
N PHE A 138 -12.38 5.17 -27.43
CA PHE A 138 -12.07 6.48 -26.84
C PHE A 138 -10.62 6.89 -27.10
N LEU A 139 -9.66 5.99 -26.88
CA LEU A 139 -8.24 6.28 -27.11
C LEU A 139 -7.96 6.57 -28.57
N LEU A 140 -8.50 5.79 -29.50
CA LEU A 140 -8.37 6.04 -30.94
C LEU A 140 -8.97 7.38 -31.33
N GLU A 141 -10.17 7.71 -30.85
CA GLU A 141 -10.82 8.99 -31.16
C GLU A 141 -9.96 10.17 -30.72
N ILE A 142 -9.39 10.12 -29.52
CA ILE A 142 -8.49 11.16 -29.03
C ILE A 142 -7.21 11.20 -29.87
N ILE A 143 -6.58 10.07 -30.18
CA ILE A 143 -5.30 10.05 -30.90
C ILE A 143 -5.47 10.52 -32.35
N VAL A 144 -6.55 10.11 -33.02
CA VAL A 144 -6.86 10.47 -34.41
C VAL A 144 -7.37 11.90 -34.51
N GLY A 145 -8.27 12.32 -33.62
CA GLY A 145 -8.91 13.64 -33.67
C GLY A 145 -8.07 14.80 -33.13
N HIS A 146 -6.99 14.51 -32.39
CA HIS A 146 -6.15 15.54 -31.75
C HIS A 146 -5.03 16.10 -32.64
N GLY A 147 -4.78 15.49 -33.80
CA GLY A 147 -3.71 15.93 -34.71
C GLY A 147 -4.06 15.72 -36.18
N GLU A 148 -3.20 16.22 -37.05
CA GLU A 148 -3.33 15.95 -38.49
C GLU A 148 -3.13 14.45 -38.79
N PRO A 149 -3.88 13.87 -39.74
CA PRO A 149 -3.69 12.49 -40.15
C PRO A 149 -2.26 12.20 -40.63
N ALA A 150 -1.73 11.02 -40.27
CA ALA A 150 -0.43 10.56 -40.74
C ALA A 150 -0.31 9.03 -40.75
N PRO A 151 0.60 8.47 -41.58
CA PRO A 151 0.85 7.03 -41.62
C PRO A 151 1.23 6.41 -40.27
N ARG A 152 1.80 7.23 -39.37
CA ARG A 152 2.20 6.80 -38.04
C ARG A 152 1.77 7.84 -37.00
N LEU A 153 0.72 7.51 -36.25
CA LEU A 153 0.22 8.36 -35.17
C LEU A 153 0.98 8.10 -33.87
N CYS A 154 1.17 9.16 -33.10
CA CYS A 154 1.95 9.17 -31.88
C CYS A 154 1.18 9.88 -30.77
N ASN A 155 1.02 9.20 -29.64
CA ASN A 155 0.56 9.80 -28.40
C ASN A 155 1.75 10.08 -27.48
N LYS A 156 1.80 11.29 -26.93
CA LYS A 156 2.70 11.61 -25.81
C LYS A 156 1.89 12.07 -24.62
N ASP A 157 1.86 11.23 -23.60
CA ASP A 157 1.38 11.56 -22.27
C ASP A 157 2.28 10.86 -21.24
N PRO A 158 3.02 11.59 -20.36
CA PRO A 158 4.08 11.00 -19.54
C PRO A 158 3.69 9.70 -18.82
N PHE A 159 2.61 9.69 -18.05
CA PHE A 159 2.23 8.52 -17.26
C PHE A 159 1.40 7.46 -18.00
N ALA A 160 1.20 7.58 -19.32
CA ALA A 160 0.43 6.58 -20.08
C ALA A 160 1.03 5.18 -19.97
N LEU A 161 2.36 5.07 -19.90
CA LEU A 161 3.06 3.78 -19.80
C LEU A 161 3.00 3.13 -18.41
N LYS A 162 2.32 3.73 -17.43
CA LYS A 162 1.93 3.00 -16.20
C LYS A 162 0.93 1.87 -16.51
N SER A 163 0.28 1.92 -17.67
CA SER A 163 -0.66 0.91 -18.16
C SER A 163 -0.18 0.34 -19.50
N LEU A 164 1.14 0.23 -19.71
CA LEU A 164 1.74 -0.29 -20.94
C LEU A 164 1.20 -1.68 -21.28
N SER A 165 1.14 -2.60 -20.33
CA SER A 165 0.64 -3.96 -20.57
C SER A 165 -0.80 -3.96 -21.08
N TYR A 166 -1.64 -3.07 -20.55
CA TYR A 166 -3.02 -2.90 -21.00
C TYR A 166 -3.10 -2.23 -22.38
N LEU A 167 -2.31 -1.19 -22.63
CA LEU A 167 -2.21 -0.56 -23.95
C LEU A 167 -1.76 -1.56 -25.02
N SER A 168 -0.82 -2.44 -24.70
CA SER A 168 -0.35 -3.50 -25.59
C SER A 168 -1.43 -4.55 -25.89
N LYS A 169 -2.37 -4.78 -24.97
CA LYS A 169 -3.56 -5.61 -25.20
C LYS A 169 -4.54 -4.92 -26.16
N LEU A 170 -4.76 -3.62 -25.99
CA LEU A 170 -5.70 -2.86 -26.82
C LEU A 170 -5.18 -2.60 -28.24
N PHE A 171 -3.86 -2.43 -28.39
CA PHE A 171 -3.19 -2.11 -29.64
C PHE A 171 -2.00 -3.04 -29.88
N PRO A 172 -2.21 -4.25 -30.42
CA PRO A 172 -1.18 -5.28 -30.53
C PRO A 172 0.05 -4.88 -31.38
N LYS A 173 -0.12 -3.95 -32.32
CA LYS A 173 0.95 -3.42 -33.19
C LYS A 173 1.58 -2.12 -32.69
N ALA A 174 1.17 -1.62 -31.52
CA ALA A 174 1.73 -0.41 -30.96
C ALA A 174 3.17 -0.62 -30.47
N LYS A 175 3.98 0.45 -30.55
CA LYS A 175 5.35 0.50 -30.04
C LYS A 175 5.48 1.57 -28.97
N PHE A 176 6.20 1.23 -27.90
CA PHE A 176 6.29 2.05 -26.69
C PHE A 176 7.69 2.62 -26.53
N ILE A 177 7.80 3.92 -26.28
CA ILE A 177 9.06 4.62 -26.00
C ILE A 177 9.01 5.14 -24.56
N LEU A 178 9.81 4.54 -23.69
CA LEU A 178 9.90 4.94 -22.29
C LEU A 178 11.08 5.90 -22.10
N MET A 179 10.78 7.18 -21.89
CA MET A 179 11.77 8.21 -21.60
C MET A 179 12.23 8.14 -20.13
N LEU A 180 13.48 7.74 -19.95
CA LEU A 180 14.19 7.67 -18.68
C LEU A 180 15.12 8.88 -18.53
N ARG A 181 15.23 9.41 -17.32
CA ARG A 181 16.09 10.54 -17.00
C ARG A 181 16.54 10.42 -15.55
N ASP A 182 17.72 10.94 -15.22
CA ASP A 182 18.18 11.04 -13.84
C ASP A 182 17.08 11.67 -12.95
N GLY A 183 16.71 10.95 -11.89
CA GLY A 183 15.63 11.34 -10.99
C GLY A 183 15.90 12.68 -10.31
N ARG A 184 17.16 13.00 -10.03
CA ARG A 184 17.58 14.27 -9.43
C ARG A 184 17.31 15.44 -10.38
N ALA A 185 17.66 15.27 -11.66
CA ALA A 185 17.40 16.25 -12.70
C ALA A 185 15.89 16.41 -12.96
N THR A 186 15.14 15.30 -12.96
CA THR A 186 13.70 15.26 -13.20
C THR A 186 12.96 16.00 -12.08
N VAL A 187 13.20 15.62 -10.83
CA VAL A 187 12.56 16.21 -9.64
C VAL A 187 12.93 17.68 -9.47
N HIS A 188 14.22 18.03 -9.60
CA HIS A 188 14.62 19.43 -9.55
C HIS A 188 13.89 20.26 -10.62
N SER A 189 13.74 19.72 -11.82
CA SER A 189 13.00 20.39 -12.87
C SER A 189 11.50 20.49 -12.57
N MET A 190 10.89 19.53 -11.90
CA MET A 190 9.47 19.60 -11.50
C MET A 190 9.25 20.70 -10.46
N ILE A 191 10.10 20.75 -9.44
CA ILE A 191 10.02 21.71 -8.32
C ILE A 191 10.28 23.14 -8.81
N SER A 192 11.42 23.37 -9.48
CA SER A 192 11.81 24.71 -9.94
C SER A 192 10.82 25.34 -10.93
N ARG A 193 10.10 24.51 -11.69
CA ARG A 193 9.12 24.93 -12.69
C ARG A 193 7.68 24.85 -12.20
N LYS A 194 7.45 24.42 -10.95
CA LYS A 194 6.12 24.26 -10.34
C LYS A 194 5.17 23.41 -11.19
N VAL A 195 5.68 22.29 -11.71
CA VAL A 195 4.90 21.36 -12.56
C VAL A 195 3.91 20.61 -11.70
N THR A 196 2.62 20.94 -11.80
CA THR A 196 1.57 20.33 -10.99
C THR A 196 1.24 18.91 -11.43
N ILE A 197 1.57 17.96 -10.56
CA ILE A 197 1.27 16.54 -10.72
C ILE A 197 0.45 16.09 -9.52
N THR A 198 -0.69 15.46 -9.78
CA THR A 198 -1.56 14.93 -8.72
C THR A 198 -0.77 14.00 -7.81
N GLY A 199 -0.83 14.25 -6.51
CA GLY A 199 -0.16 13.46 -5.51
C GLY A 199 1.32 13.77 -5.28
N PHE A 200 1.95 14.76 -5.94
CA PHE A 200 3.35 15.14 -5.63
C PHE A 200 3.40 16.43 -4.79
N ASP A 201 4.19 16.43 -3.71
CA ASP A 201 4.51 17.64 -2.94
C ASP A 201 5.75 18.33 -3.52
N LEU A 202 5.51 19.41 -4.28
CA LEU A 202 6.56 20.20 -4.92
C LEU A 202 7.40 21.03 -3.93
N THR A 203 7.09 21.02 -2.64
CA THR A 203 7.92 21.64 -1.60
C THR A 203 8.99 20.69 -1.04
N SER A 204 8.88 19.39 -1.32
CA SER A 204 9.74 18.34 -0.80
C SER A 204 10.45 17.57 -1.91
N TYR A 205 11.78 17.72 -2.01
CA TYR A 205 12.59 16.88 -2.91
C TYR A 205 12.46 15.41 -2.58
N ARG A 206 12.38 15.06 -1.29
CA ARG A 206 12.27 13.67 -0.83
C ARG A 206 10.97 13.04 -1.31
N ASP A 207 9.85 13.71 -1.12
CA ASP A 207 8.54 13.24 -1.59
C ASP A 207 8.54 13.03 -3.11
N CYS A 208 9.02 14.04 -3.85
CA CYS A 208 9.09 13.97 -5.30
C CYS A 208 10.02 12.85 -5.80
N LEU A 209 11.15 12.58 -5.13
CA LEU A 209 12.08 11.51 -5.48
C LEU A 209 11.50 10.12 -5.21
N VAL A 210 10.84 9.92 -4.07
CA VAL A 210 10.16 8.66 -3.75
C VAL A 210 9.06 8.35 -4.77
N LYS A 211 8.25 9.36 -5.13
CA LYS A 211 7.18 9.20 -6.11
C LYS A 211 7.69 9.06 -7.54
N TRP A 212 8.79 9.75 -7.88
CA TRP A 212 9.52 9.51 -9.12
C TRP A 212 9.99 8.06 -9.19
N ASN A 213 10.62 7.55 -8.13
CA ASN A 213 11.13 6.20 -8.06
C ASN A 213 10.04 5.16 -8.33
N ARG A 214 8.92 5.26 -7.60
CA ARG A 214 7.77 4.36 -7.76
C ARG A 214 7.17 4.42 -9.16
N ALA A 215 7.03 5.61 -9.73
CA ALA A 215 6.47 5.76 -11.07
C ALA A 215 7.39 5.15 -12.14
N VAL A 216 8.70 5.37 -12.04
CA VAL A 216 9.66 4.83 -13.01
C VAL A 216 9.78 3.32 -12.87
N GLU A 217 9.80 2.77 -11.66
CA GLU A 217 9.80 1.34 -11.39
C GLU A 217 8.65 0.63 -12.13
N VAL A 218 7.41 1.07 -11.92
CA VAL A 218 6.22 0.48 -12.57
C VAL A 218 6.32 0.51 -14.10
N MET A 219 6.69 1.66 -14.68
CA MET A 219 6.79 1.80 -16.14
C MET A 219 7.95 0.99 -16.71
N TYR A 220 9.07 0.93 -16.00
CA TYR A 220 10.26 0.19 -16.41
C TYR A 220 10.02 -1.32 -16.37
N ASP A 221 9.39 -1.81 -15.30
CA ASP A 221 9.02 -3.23 -15.17
C ASP A 221 8.07 -3.67 -16.28
N GLN A 222 7.03 -2.87 -16.58
CA GLN A 222 6.12 -3.20 -17.69
C GLN A 222 6.82 -3.11 -19.05
N CYS A 223 7.76 -2.17 -19.23
CA CYS A 223 8.53 -2.07 -20.47
C CYS A 223 9.45 -3.29 -20.67
N LEU A 224 10.06 -3.81 -19.60
CA LEU A 224 10.85 -5.04 -19.65
C LEU A 224 10.00 -6.30 -19.86
N ALA A 225 8.76 -6.30 -19.34
CA ALA A 225 7.82 -7.41 -19.49
C ALA A 225 7.04 -7.38 -20.83
N ALA A 226 7.12 -6.29 -21.59
CA ALA A 226 6.49 -6.21 -22.90
C ALA A 226 7.06 -7.28 -23.84
N ALA A 227 6.22 -7.85 -24.71
CA ALA A 227 6.64 -8.85 -25.68
C ALA A 227 7.91 -8.41 -26.43
N ASP A 228 8.83 -9.36 -26.67
CA ASP A 228 10.19 -9.10 -27.16
C ASP A 228 10.23 -8.05 -28.28
N GLY A 229 10.69 -6.84 -27.93
CA GLY A 229 10.89 -5.75 -28.89
C GLY A 229 9.75 -4.75 -29.07
N ASN A 230 8.72 -4.74 -28.22
CA ASN A 230 7.62 -3.76 -28.31
C ASN A 230 7.82 -2.49 -27.46
N CYS A 231 8.76 -2.50 -26.51
CA CYS A 231 9.11 -1.31 -25.72
C CYS A 231 10.61 -0.97 -25.81
N LEU A 232 10.92 0.31 -26.00
CA LEU A 232 12.28 0.84 -26.05
C LEU A 232 12.51 1.88 -24.93
N PRO A 233 13.31 1.55 -23.90
CA PRO A 233 13.81 2.54 -22.94
C PRO A 233 14.82 3.48 -23.61
N VAL A 234 14.65 4.79 -23.40
CA VAL A 234 15.53 5.84 -23.94
C VAL A 234 15.95 6.78 -22.83
N HIS A 235 17.25 6.83 -22.56
CA HIS A 235 17.83 7.78 -21.60
C HIS A 235 17.94 9.17 -22.24
N TYR A 236 17.35 10.17 -21.58
CA TYR A 236 17.39 11.57 -21.97
C TYR A 236 18.82 12.09 -22.14
N GLU A 237 19.72 11.69 -21.23
CA GLU A 237 21.12 12.13 -21.27
C GLU A 237 21.81 11.64 -22.55
N GLN A 238 21.54 10.41 -22.97
CA GLN A 238 22.07 9.87 -24.22
C GLN A 238 21.43 10.53 -25.44
N LEU A 239 20.14 10.87 -25.38
CA LEU A 239 19.43 11.57 -26.46
C LEU A 239 20.04 12.96 -26.70
N VAL A 240 20.36 13.73 -25.65
CA VAL A 240 20.91 15.09 -25.84
C VAL A 240 22.41 15.12 -26.11
N LEU A 241 23.18 14.12 -25.63
CA LEU A 241 24.61 14.00 -25.90
C LEU A 241 24.91 13.39 -27.28
N HIS A 242 24.07 12.45 -27.72
CA HIS A 242 24.27 11.69 -28.96
C HIS A 242 22.97 11.56 -29.77
N PRO A 243 22.33 12.69 -30.16
CA PRO A 243 20.98 12.70 -30.72
C PRO A 243 20.84 11.87 -31.99
N GLU A 244 21.78 11.98 -32.94
CA GLU A 244 21.72 11.21 -34.18
C GLU A 244 21.77 9.69 -33.92
N ARG A 245 22.70 9.24 -33.06
CA ARG A 245 22.84 7.82 -32.72
C ARG A 245 21.57 7.25 -32.10
N VAL A 246 20.98 7.99 -31.16
CA VAL A 246 19.75 7.57 -30.47
C VAL A 246 18.55 7.58 -31.43
N MET A 247 18.40 8.62 -32.24
CA MET A 247 17.28 8.70 -33.20
C MET A 247 17.37 7.64 -34.31
N ARG A 248 18.58 7.27 -34.77
CA ARG A 248 18.75 6.17 -35.73
C ARG A 248 18.25 4.85 -35.14
N LYS A 249 18.66 4.52 -33.91
CA LYS A 249 18.19 3.32 -33.20
C LYS A 249 16.67 3.34 -33.01
N LEU A 250 16.12 4.49 -32.67
CA LEU A 250 14.69 4.66 -32.42
C LEU A 250 13.85 4.53 -33.68
N LEU A 251 14.23 5.18 -34.78
CA LEU A 251 13.49 5.07 -36.05
C LEU A 251 13.56 3.64 -36.61
N GLN A 252 14.70 2.97 -36.45
CA GLN A 252 14.81 1.54 -36.76
C GLN A 252 13.85 0.70 -35.90
N PHE A 253 13.77 0.97 -34.59
CA PHE A 253 12.81 0.32 -33.70
C PHE A 253 11.36 0.58 -34.13
N LEU A 254 11.03 1.75 -34.69
CA LEU A 254 9.68 2.12 -35.14
C LEU A 254 9.32 1.67 -36.57
N ASP A 255 10.25 1.01 -37.27
CA ASP A 255 10.17 0.69 -38.70
C ASP A 255 9.95 1.93 -39.58
N LEU A 256 10.65 3.02 -39.26
CA LEU A 256 10.61 4.28 -40.01
C LEU A 256 11.93 4.53 -40.73
N PRO A 257 11.90 5.12 -41.95
CA PRO A 257 13.12 5.51 -42.64
C PRO A 257 13.86 6.61 -41.86
N TRP A 258 15.17 6.73 -42.10
CA TRP A 258 15.94 7.83 -41.54
C TRP A 258 15.58 9.14 -42.23
N ASP A 259 15.25 10.18 -41.46
CA ASP A 259 15.09 11.55 -41.93
C ASP A 259 15.84 12.50 -41.00
N THR A 260 16.65 13.40 -41.57
CA THR A 260 17.46 14.36 -40.80
C THR A 260 16.63 15.42 -40.08
N ALA A 261 15.37 15.64 -40.47
CA ALA A 261 14.46 16.60 -39.84
C ALA A 261 14.26 16.34 -38.35
N VAL A 262 14.38 15.09 -37.89
CA VAL A 262 14.23 14.71 -36.48
C VAL A 262 15.29 15.33 -35.57
N LEU A 263 16.41 15.80 -36.13
CA LEU A 263 17.47 16.53 -35.41
C LEU A 263 17.25 18.04 -35.39
N HIS A 264 16.31 18.54 -36.19
CA HIS A 264 16.06 19.95 -36.47
C HIS A 264 14.60 20.34 -36.20
N HIS A 265 13.96 19.70 -35.23
CA HIS A 265 12.57 19.93 -34.83
C HIS A 265 12.24 21.42 -34.60
N GLU A 266 13.18 22.19 -34.06
CA GLU A 266 13.03 23.61 -33.78
C GLU A 266 12.74 24.45 -35.03
N GLN A 267 13.19 23.99 -36.19
CA GLN A 267 13.00 24.68 -37.48
C GLN A 267 11.61 24.41 -38.05
N LEU A 268 10.87 23.43 -37.52
CA LEU A 268 9.55 23.00 -37.99
C LEU A 268 8.41 23.43 -37.07
N ILE A 269 8.70 24.09 -35.96
CA ILE A 269 7.68 24.54 -35.00
C ILE A 269 6.74 25.56 -35.66
N GLY A 270 5.43 25.30 -35.56
CA GLY A 270 4.39 26.18 -36.08
C GLY A 270 4.28 26.22 -37.61
N LYS A 271 5.06 25.40 -38.34
CA LYS A 271 4.93 25.23 -39.80
C LYS A 271 3.83 24.23 -40.12
N ALA A 272 3.18 24.39 -41.28
CA ALA A 272 2.16 23.46 -41.74
C ALA A 272 2.74 22.04 -41.92
N GLY A 273 2.24 21.08 -41.15
CA GLY A 273 2.77 19.70 -41.12
C GLY A 273 4.14 19.56 -40.47
N GLY A 274 4.57 20.57 -39.71
CA GLY A 274 5.69 20.49 -38.79
C GLY A 274 5.21 20.23 -37.36
N VAL A 275 5.97 20.70 -36.39
CA VAL A 275 5.76 20.41 -34.97
C VAL A 275 4.76 21.38 -34.35
N SER A 276 3.69 20.85 -33.72
CA SER A 276 2.77 21.67 -32.91
C SER A 276 3.21 21.74 -31.45
N LEU A 277 3.21 22.92 -30.83
CA LEU A 277 3.53 23.08 -29.41
C LEU A 277 2.44 23.87 -28.68
N SER A 278 2.01 23.33 -27.54
CA SER A 278 0.98 23.97 -26.72
C SER A 278 1.55 25.20 -26.02
N LYS A 279 0.79 26.30 -26.02
CA LYS A 279 1.19 27.53 -25.31
C LYS A 279 1.21 27.37 -23.78
N VAL A 280 0.51 26.37 -23.26
CA VAL A 280 0.38 26.10 -21.81
C VAL A 280 1.26 24.94 -21.33
N GLU A 281 1.92 24.23 -22.25
CA GLU A 281 2.84 23.15 -21.88
C GLU A 281 4.13 23.72 -21.28
N LEU A 282 4.43 23.33 -20.03
CA LEU A 282 5.60 23.80 -19.27
C LEU A 282 6.96 23.32 -19.82
N SER A 283 7.02 22.75 -21.02
CA SER A 283 8.27 22.39 -21.69
C SER A 283 8.48 23.20 -22.99
N THR A 284 7.48 23.97 -23.43
CA THR A 284 7.48 24.64 -24.74
C THR A 284 8.64 25.62 -24.91
N ASP A 285 8.90 26.48 -23.92
CA ASP A 285 10.02 27.44 -23.92
C ASP A 285 11.42 26.79 -24.01
N GLN A 286 11.53 25.50 -23.70
CA GLN A 286 12.78 24.74 -23.83
C GLN A 286 12.88 23.97 -25.14
N VAL A 287 11.75 23.44 -25.64
CA VAL A 287 11.68 22.64 -26.87
C VAL A 287 11.65 23.51 -28.13
N VAL A 288 11.37 24.80 -28.01
CA VAL A 288 11.55 25.76 -29.13
C VAL A 288 13.01 26.00 -29.51
N LYS A 289 13.96 25.48 -28.75
CA LYS A 289 15.40 25.62 -28.99
C LYS A 289 15.97 24.33 -29.59
N PRO A 290 17.09 24.40 -30.33
CA PRO A 290 17.83 23.21 -30.72
C PRO A 290 18.17 22.31 -29.52
N VAL A 291 18.34 21.01 -29.78
CA VAL A 291 18.80 20.05 -28.77
C VAL A 291 20.06 20.57 -28.10
N ASN A 292 20.04 20.66 -26.77
CA ASN A 292 21.14 21.21 -25.98
C ASN A 292 21.30 20.45 -24.65
N THR A 293 22.46 20.63 -24.03
CA THR A 293 22.87 19.93 -22.81
C THR A 293 22.65 20.74 -21.54
N GLU A 294 22.05 21.94 -21.62
CA GLU A 294 21.91 22.85 -20.46
C GLU A 294 21.16 22.22 -19.29
N ALA A 295 20.21 21.33 -19.58
CA ALA A 295 19.35 20.75 -18.56
C ALA A 295 20.02 19.60 -17.79
N LEU A 296 21.21 19.12 -18.20
CA LEU A 296 21.89 17.99 -17.58
C LEU A 296 22.32 18.31 -16.15
N SER A 297 22.95 19.47 -15.91
CA SER A 297 23.60 19.80 -14.64
C SER A 297 22.89 20.88 -13.82
N LYS A 298 21.75 21.44 -14.27
CA LYS A 298 21.03 22.52 -13.57
C LYS A 298 20.62 22.18 -12.12
N TRP A 299 20.49 20.89 -11.81
CA TRP A 299 20.12 20.41 -10.48
C TRP A 299 21.29 20.32 -9.49
N VAL A 300 22.54 20.29 -9.99
CA VAL A 300 23.74 20.11 -9.17
C VAL A 300 23.84 21.23 -8.13
N GLY A 301 24.01 20.84 -6.87
CA GLY A 301 24.04 21.76 -5.73
C GLY A 301 22.71 22.40 -5.32
N LYS A 302 21.57 21.93 -5.86
CA LYS A 302 20.22 22.45 -5.52
C LYS A 302 19.42 21.55 -4.59
N ILE A 303 19.85 20.31 -4.41
CA ILE A 303 19.18 19.31 -3.57
C ILE A 303 19.73 19.44 -2.14
N PRO A 304 18.87 19.48 -1.11
CA PRO A 304 19.30 19.52 0.29
C PRO A 304 20.26 18.37 0.65
N ALA A 305 21.25 18.65 1.49
CA ALA A 305 22.31 17.70 1.82
C ALA A 305 21.79 16.42 2.48
N ASP A 306 20.76 16.51 3.33
CA ASP A 306 20.10 15.36 3.96
C ASP A 306 19.43 14.45 2.91
N VAL A 307 18.82 15.04 1.88
CA VAL A 307 18.19 14.30 0.78
C VAL A 307 19.24 13.66 -0.12
N VAL A 308 20.39 14.32 -0.34
CA VAL A 308 21.52 13.74 -1.08
C VAL A 308 22.12 12.55 -0.33
N ASN A 309 22.28 12.66 0.99
CA ASN A 309 22.81 11.57 1.82
C ASN A 309 21.91 10.32 1.78
N ASP A 310 20.60 10.52 1.71
CA ASP A 310 19.61 9.43 1.63
C ASP A 310 19.27 9.04 0.18
N MET A 311 19.95 9.58 -0.84
CA MET A 311 19.54 9.45 -2.25
C MET A 311 19.35 8.00 -2.69
N ALA A 312 20.28 7.11 -2.27
CA ALA A 312 20.24 5.71 -2.64
C ALA A 312 19.03 4.96 -2.03
N SER A 313 18.56 5.36 -0.84
CA SER A 313 17.41 4.73 -0.18
C SER A 313 16.08 5.28 -0.69
N ILE A 314 15.99 6.58 -0.98
CA ILE A 314 14.75 7.22 -1.46
C ILE A 314 14.50 7.01 -2.95
N ALA A 315 15.55 6.79 -3.75
CA ALA A 315 15.47 6.68 -5.20
C ALA A 315 16.36 5.53 -5.77
N PRO A 316 16.15 4.27 -5.34
CA PRO A 316 16.94 3.12 -5.80
C PRO A 316 16.91 2.87 -7.32
N MET A 317 15.89 3.37 -8.03
CA MET A 317 15.83 3.34 -9.49
C MET A 317 16.97 4.10 -10.14
N LEU A 318 17.62 5.07 -9.47
CA LEU A 318 18.84 5.69 -9.99
C LEU A 318 19.88 4.61 -10.33
N SER A 319 20.19 3.74 -9.36
CA SER A 319 21.13 2.63 -9.54
C SER A 319 20.64 1.63 -10.58
N ARG A 320 19.36 1.25 -10.55
CA ARG A 320 18.78 0.29 -11.51
C ARG A 320 18.83 0.79 -12.96
N LEU A 321 18.80 2.10 -13.16
CA LEU A 321 18.91 2.75 -14.46
C LEU A 321 20.36 3.09 -14.84
N GLY A 322 21.35 2.69 -14.03
CA GLY A 322 22.77 2.91 -14.29
C GLY A 322 23.29 4.29 -13.91
N TYR A 323 22.59 5.03 -13.03
CA TYR A 323 23.10 6.26 -12.43
C TYR A 323 23.70 5.97 -11.05
N ASP A 324 24.87 6.51 -10.74
CA ASP A 324 25.38 6.54 -9.37
C ASP A 324 24.50 7.48 -8.51
N PRO A 325 23.77 6.97 -7.48
CA PRO A 325 22.91 7.79 -6.64
C PRO A 325 23.71 8.79 -5.78
N LEU A 326 25.00 8.54 -5.51
CA LEU A 326 25.86 9.41 -4.70
C LEU A 326 26.66 10.42 -5.55
N ALA A 327 26.78 10.21 -6.86
CA ALA A 327 27.52 11.12 -7.73
C ALA A 327 26.88 12.51 -7.81
N ASN A 328 27.65 13.54 -7.43
CA ASN A 328 27.23 14.94 -7.49
C ASN A 328 28.47 15.85 -7.73
N PRO A 329 28.74 16.28 -8.98
CA PRO A 329 27.93 16.12 -10.18
C PRO A 329 28.02 14.71 -10.79
N PRO A 330 26.97 14.27 -11.52
CA PRO A 330 26.98 13.02 -12.28
C PRO A 330 27.84 13.15 -13.54
N ASN A 331 28.42 12.02 -14.00
CA ASN A 331 29.15 11.97 -15.28
C ASN A 331 28.34 11.24 -16.35
N TYR A 332 27.61 12.00 -17.17
CA TYR A 332 26.77 11.40 -18.22
C TYR A 332 27.53 11.00 -19.51
N ASN A 333 28.81 11.38 -19.65
CA ASN A 333 29.63 11.09 -20.83
C ASN A 333 30.28 9.70 -20.78
N LYS A 334 30.41 9.13 -19.58
CA LYS A 334 30.73 7.72 -19.40
C LYS A 334 29.43 7.04 -19.03
N PRO A 335 28.83 6.18 -19.88
CA PRO A 335 27.90 5.21 -19.30
C PRO A 335 28.73 4.46 -18.27
N ASP A 336 28.36 4.51 -16.99
CA ASP A 336 29.07 3.74 -15.98
C ASP A 336 28.98 2.28 -16.41
N LEU A 337 30.08 1.78 -16.99
CA LEU A 337 30.24 0.45 -17.57
C LEU A 337 30.13 -0.65 -16.51
N LEU A 338 29.81 -0.30 -15.26
CA LEU A 338 29.69 -1.20 -14.14
C LEU A 338 28.29 -1.81 -13.96
N PHE A 339 27.25 -1.35 -14.67
CA PHE A 339 25.87 -1.78 -14.32
C PHE A 339 24.98 -2.22 -15.48
N LEU A 340 25.49 -2.33 -16.71
CA LEU A 340 24.77 -3.00 -17.82
C LEU A 340 24.64 -4.53 -17.65
N ASN A 341 24.87 -5.08 -16.45
CA ASN A 341 24.71 -6.47 -16.08
C ASN A 341 23.97 -6.67 -14.73
N SER A 342 23.18 -5.70 -14.27
CA SER A 342 22.42 -5.84 -13.01
C SER A 342 21.23 -6.81 -13.10
N SER A 343 21.05 -7.52 -14.20
CA SER A 343 20.19 -8.71 -14.23
C SER A 343 20.78 -9.88 -13.44
N LYS A 344 22.09 -9.92 -13.16
CA LYS A 344 22.74 -10.96 -12.34
C LYS A 344 24.08 -10.48 -11.77
N ILE A 345 24.10 -9.90 -10.58
CA ILE A 345 25.25 -10.10 -9.68
C ILE A 345 24.73 -10.72 -8.39
N ALA A 346 24.25 -11.95 -8.52
CA ALA A 346 24.26 -12.88 -7.40
C ALA A 346 25.71 -13.36 -7.27
N CYS A 347 26.42 -12.95 -6.21
CA CYS A 347 27.71 -13.55 -5.88
C CYS A 347 27.43 -14.92 -5.25
N THR A 348 27.68 -16.00 -6.00
CA THR A 348 27.52 -17.36 -5.46
C THR A 348 28.84 -17.81 -4.85
N VAL A 349 28.83 -18.09 -3.56
CA VAL A 349 29.98 -18.62 -2.82
C VAL A 349 29.65 -20.05 -2.40
N VAL A 350 30.52 -21.00 -2.74
CA VAL A 350 30.40 -22.39 -2.30
C VAL A 350 31.17 -22.54 -1.00
N ILE A 351 30.46 -22.84 0.09
CA ILE A 351 31.03 -23.03 1.42
C ILE A 351 30.99 -24.52 1.75
N LYS A 352 32.13 -25.10 2.13
CA LYS A 352 32.20 -26.46 2.68
C LYS A 352 32.30 -26.35 4.20
N PRO A 353 31.23 -26.64 4.96
CA PRO A 353 31.28 -26.52 6.41
C PRO A 353 32.21 -27.59 7.00
N LYS A 354 32.83 -27.29 8.15
CA LYS A 354 33.73 -28.22 8.84
C LYS A 354 32.98 -29.39 9.48
N GLU A 355 31.72 -29.18 9.82
CA GLU A 355 30.79 -30.12 10.42
C GLU A 355 29.45 -30.05 9.69
N GLU A 356 28.56 -31.01 9.91
CA GLU A 356 27.23 -30.99 9.32
C GLU A 356 26.41 -29.86 9.95
N VAL A 357 26.13 -28.83 9.15
CA VAL A 357 25.23 -27.72 9.54
C VAL A 357 23.85 -28.10 9.03
N GLY A 358 22.90 -28.32 9.95
CA GLY A 358 21.53 -28.74 9.66
C GLY A 358 20.74 -27.71 8.84
N THR A 359 19.56 -27.29 9.31
CA THR A 359 18.85 -26.16 8.68
C THR A 359 19.52 -24.86 9.13
N VAL A 360 19.78 -23.94 8.19
CA VAL A 360 20.39 -22.66 8.53
C VAL A 360 19.29 -21.76 9.08
N VAL A 361 19.40 -21.36 10.34
CA VAL A 361 18.40 -20.48 10.99
C VAL A 361 18.88 -19.03 11.12
N LEU A 362 20.19 -18.85 10.97
CA LEU A 362 20.88 -17.59 11.21
C LEU A 362 22.06 -17.47 10.23
N LEU A 363 22.20 -16.30 9.61
CA LEU A 363 23.41 -15.93 8.90
C LEU A 363 24.08 -14.77 9.59
N ARG A 364 25.39 -14.89 9.80
CA ARG A 364 26.22 -13.81 10.32
C ARG A 364 27.16 -13.33 9.22
N LEU A 365 26.90 -12.15 8.70
CA LEU A 365 27.76 -11.47 7.72
C LEU A 365 28.73 -10.56 8.45
N ARG A 366 29.99 -10.56 8.05
CA ARG A 366 30.97 -9.59 8.53
C ARG A 366 31.69 -8.99 7.35
N LEU A 367 31.70 -7.67 7.29
CA LEU A 367 32.47 -6.93 6.29
C LEU A 367 33.84 -6.58 6.89
N GLU A 368 34.91 -6.97 6.22
CA GLU A 368 36.28 -6.67 6.63
C GLU A 368 37.01 -5.94 5.49
N ALA A 369 37.74 -4.88 5.83
CA ALA A 369 38.56 -4.15 4.86
C ALA A 369 39.80 -4.99 4.48
N HIS A 370 39.97 -5.27 3.20
CA HIS A 370 41.14 -5.98 2.70
C HIS A 370 42.24 -5.00 2.29
N PRO A 371 43.50 -5.19 2.73
CA PRO A 371 44.62 -4.35 2.28
C PRO A 371 44.69 -4.29 0.75
N GLY A 372 44.80 -3.08 0.20
CA GLY A 372 44.86 -2.84 -1.25
C GLY A 372 43.50 -2.59 -1.93
N PHE A 373 42.39 -2.70 -1.21
CA PHE A 373 41.04 -2.37 -1.70
C PHE A 373 40.44 -1.20 -0.90
N PRO A 374 39.59 -0.36 -1.52
CA PRO A 374 38.90 0.71 -0.80
C PRO A 374 37.93 0.13 0.23
N ASP A 375 37.87 0.77 1.41
CA ASP A 375 36.86 0.48 2.43
C ASP A 375 35.52 1.03 1.95
N LEU A 376 34.63 0.12 1.51
CA LEU A 376 33.35 0.46 0.88
C LEU A 376 32.21 -0.16 1.67
N ASP A 377 31.17 0.64 1.95
CA ASP A 377 29.91 0.14 2.48
C ASP A 377 29.27 -0.84 1.49
N TRP A 378 28.72 -1.95 1.99
CA TRP A 378 28.08 -2.98 1.18
C TRP A 378 26.59 -3.06 1.46
N HIS A 379 25.75 -2.72 0.47
CA HIS A 379 24.30 -2.91 0.59
C HIS A 379 23.93 -4.36 0.28
N CYS A 380 23.52 -5.11 1.29
CA CYS A 380 23.03 -6.47 1.13
C CYS A 380 21.50 -6.46 1.04
N GLN A 381 20.96 -6.96 -0.08
CA GLN A 381 19.53 -7.04 -0.35
C GLN A 381 18.91 -8.25 0.35
N ASP A 382 19.44 -9.43 0.04
CA ASP A 382 19.11 -10.71 0.66
C ASP A 382 20.33 -11.64 0.56
N VAL A 383 20.32 -12.71 1.34
CA VAL A 383 21.25 -13.84 1.18
C VAL A 383 20.45 -15.11 0.94
N GLN A 384 20.83 -15.84 -0.11
CA GLN A 384 20.19 -17.09 -0.49
C GLN A 384 21.11 -18.27 -0.21
N VAL A 385 20.63 -19.25 0.56
CA VAL A 385 21.38 -20.44 0.94
C VAL A 385 20.72 -21.66 0.31
N ARG A 386 21.53 -22.50 -0.34
CA ARG A 386 21.15 -23.81 -0.88
C ARG A 386 22.15 -24.85 -0.42
N ARG A 387 21.71 -26.07 -0.08
CA ARG A 387 22.63 -27.15 0.31
C ARG A 387 23.41 -27.70 -0.87
N SER A 388 22.81 -27.73 -2.06
CA SER A 388 23.48 -28.13 -3.30
C SER A 388 22.97 -27.35 -4.50
N SER A 389 23.70 -27.40 -5.62
CA SER A 389 23.27 -26.78 -6.89
C SER A 389 22.00 -27.41 -7.49
N GLU A 390 21.65 -28.63 -7.04
CA GLU A 390 20.48 -29.39 -7.50
C GLU A 390 19.34 -29.38 -6.48
N ASP A 391 19.51 -28.71 -5.32
CA ASP A 391 18.49 -28.61 -4.28
C ASP A 391 17.39 -27.62 -4.70
N PRO A 392 16.11 -28.05 -4.76
CA PRO A 392 15.01 -27.16 -5.11
C PRO A 392 14.69 -26.13 -4.01
N GLU A 393 15.09 -26.36 -2.77
CA GLU A 393 14.80 -25.45 -1.66
C GLU A 393 15.92 -24.41 -1.47
N THR A 394 15.56 -23.14 -1.68
CA THR A 394 16.42 -21.99 -1.38
C THR A 394 15.90 -21.28 -0.14
N GLN A 395 16.71 -21.23 0.92
CA GLN A 395 16.43 -20.42 2.11
C GLN A 395 16.82 -18.98 1.81
N VAL A 396 15.90 -18.04 2.03
CA VAL A 396 16.09 -16.61 1.75
C VAL A 396 16.17 -15.86 3.07
N PHE A 397 17.25 -15.11 3.27
CA PHE A 397 17.45 -14.26 4.44
C PHE A 397 17.39 -12.80 3.99
N PRO A 398 16.25 -12.12 4.16
CA PRO A 398 16.13 -10.71 3.82
C PRO A 398 17.14 -9.88 4.61
N CYS A 399 17.77 -8.92 3.96
CA CYS A 399 18.78 -8.08 4.58
C CYS A 399 18.41 -6.60 4.47
N HIS A 400 18.21 -6.11 3.24
CA HIS A 400 17.85 -4.73 2.89
C HIS A 400 18.55 -3.64 3.72
N LYS A 401 19.84 -3.82 4.01
CA LYS A 401 20.65 -2.88 4.83
C LYS A 401 22.04 -2.69 4.26
N TRP A 402 22.59 -1.51 4.53
CA TRP A 402 24.01 -1.22 4.35
C TRP A 402 24.81 -1.83 5.50
N ILE A 403 25.86 -2.58 5.18
CA ILE A 403 26.82 -3.18 6.10
C ILE A 403 28.14 -2.43 5.97
N ARG A 404 28.66 -1.96 7.10
CA ARG A 404 29.95 -1.25 7.21
C ARG A 404 30.96 -2.07 7.98
N THR A 405 32.24 -1.79 7.78
CA THR A 405 33.34 -2.42 8.54
C THR A 405 33.25 -2.13 10.05
N ALA A 406 32.64 -1.00 10.42
CA ALA A 406 32.40 -0.63 11.83
C ALA A 406 31.23 -1.39 12.49
N ASP A 407 30.31 -1.97 11.71
CA ASP A 407 29.09 -2.60 12.23
C ASP A 407 29.37 -3.97 12.89
N GLY A 408 30.60 -4.47 12.76
CA GLY A 408 30.97 -5.79 13.23
C GLY A 408 30.23 -6.89 12.46
N SER A 409 29.62 -7.81 13.19
CA SER A 409 28.86 -8.91 12.62
C SER A 409 27.38 -8.57 12.52
N VAL A 410 26.85 -8.64 11.32
CA VAL A 410 25.47 -8.39 10.98
C VAL A 410 24.71 -9.70 10.88
N GLU A 411 23.71 -9.87 11.72
CA GLU A 411 22.85 -11.05 11.72
C GLU A 411 21.66 -10.87 10.77
N LEU A 412 21.41 -11.87 9.94
CA LEU A 412 20.22 -12.02 9.12
C LEU A 412 19.44 -13.22 9.64
N ARG A 413 18.15 -12.99 9.87
CA ARG A 413 17.22 -13.98 10.40
C ARG A 413 16.05 -14.06 9.44
N ASN A 414 15.53 -15.26 9.25
CA ASN A 414 14.24 -15.43 8.62
C ASN A 414 13.22 -15.64 9.75
N GLU A 415 12.26 -14.73 9.90
CA GLU A 415 11.27 -14.75 10.98
C GLU A 415 10.44 -16.04 10.94
N LYS A 416 10.17 -16.57 9.74
CA LYS A 416 9.58 -17.90 9.54
C LYS A 416 10.45 -19.00 10.15
N GLU A 417 11.75 -18.98 9.90
CA GLU A 417 12.71 -19.95 10.42
C GLU A 417 12.91 -19.78 11.93
N TYR A 418 12.77 -18.57 12.48
CA TYR A 418 12.80 -18.32 13.93
C TYR A 418 11.59 -18.96 14.61
N VAL A 419 10.37 -18.68 14.14
CA VAL A 419 9.16 -19.35 14.67
C VAL A 419 9.28 -20.87 14.51
N GLN A 420 9.70 -21.35 13.34
CA GLN A 420 9.90 -22.78 13.10
C GLN A 420 10.97 -23.40 14.02
N ALA A 421 12.01 -22.67 14.39
CA ALA A 421 13.06 -23.15 15.29
C ALA A 421 12.61 -23.16 16.76
N HIS A 422 11.82 -22.17 17.18
CA HIS A 422 11.54 -21.90 18.59
C HIS A 422 10.09 -22.21 19.04
N TRP A 423 9.18 -22.61 18.15
CA TRP A 423 7.76 -22.85 18.51
C TRP A 423 7.53 -23.90 19.59
N GLN A 424 8.49 -24.82 19.81
CA GLN A 424 8.42 -25.83 20.87
C GLN A 424 8.96 -25.34 22.22
N GLU A 425 9.51 -24.11 22.28
CA GLU A 425 10.10 -23.55 23.50
C GLU A 425 9.03 -22.82 24.33
N ASP A 426 8.86 -23.21 25.59
CA ASP A 426 7.91 -22.58 26.52
C ASP A 426 8.15 -21.05 26.65
N ALA A 427 9.41 -20.63 26.62
CA ALA A 427 9.79 -19.23 26.67
C ALA A 427 9.25 -18.44 25.47
N PHE A 428 9.26 -19.04 24.28
CA PHE A 428 8.74 -18.42 23.07
C PHE A 428 7.19 -18.42 23.04
N PHE A 429 6.54 -19.48 23.53
CA PHE A 429 5.09 -19.47 23.75
C PHE A 429 4.66 -18.34 24.70
N GLY A 430 5.35 -18.19 25.85
CA GLY A 430 5.12 -17.10 26.78
C GLY A 430 5.39 -15.71 26.18
N TYR A 431 6.45 -15.57 25.38
CA TYR A 431 6.75 -14.34 24.65
C TYR A 431 5.61 -13.90 23.73
N GLN A 432 5.04 -14.84 22.95
CA GLN A 432 3.94 -14.56 22.02
C GLN A 432 2.68 -14.06 22.74
N CYS A 433 2.46 -14.45 23.99
CA CYS A 433 1.34 -13.97 24.79
C CYS A 433 1.46 -12.49 25.19
N LEU A 434 2.68 -11.93 25.11
CA LEU A 434 2.99 -10.52 25.40
C LEU A 434 3.24 -9.70 24.13
N ASN A 435 3.84 -10.31 23.11
CA ASN A 435 4.43 -9.62 21.94
C ASN A 435 4.04 -10.25 20.59
N GLY A 436 3.20 -11.29 20.60
CA GLY A 436 2.71 -11.98 19.42
C GLY A 436 1.46 -11.34 18.82
N CYS A 437 0.72 -12.09 18.02
CA CYS A 437 -0.45 -11.59 17.27
C CYS A 437 -1.72 -11.36 18.10
N ASN A 438 -1.73 -11.77 19.38
CA ASN A 438 -2.86 -11.53 20.29
C ASN A 438 -2.40 -11.24 21.75
N PRO A 439 -1.80 -10.07 22.01
CA PRO A 439 -1.27 -9.72 23.33
C PRO A 439 -2.35 -9.22 24.33
N LEU A 440 -3.63 -9.50 24.06
CA LEU A 440 -4.77 -8.86 24.74
C LEU A 440 -5.37 -9.69 25.88
N HIS A 441 -5.07 -10.99 25.97
CA HIS A 441 -5.73 -11.88 26.95
C HIS A 441 -4.97 -12.07 28.25
N ILE A 442 -3.63 -11.99 28.21
CA ILE A 442 -2.80 -12.26 29.39
C ILE A 442 -3.08 -11.23 30.48
N ARG A 443 -3.24 -11.71 31.72
CA ARG A 443 -3.45 -10.86 32.91
C ARG A 443 -2.73 -11.43 34.12
N GLN A 444 -2.23 -10.55 34.98
CA GLN A 444 -1.70 -10.91 36.29
C GLN A 444 -2.84 -11.40 37.20
N ILE A 445 -2.62 -12.47 37.98
CA ILE A 445 -3.60 -12.99 38.94
C ILE A 445 -3.07 -12.95 40.37
N ARG A 446 -4.00 -12.75 41.32
CA ARG A 446 -3.74 -12.77 42.77
C ARG A 446 -4.39 -13.96 43.47
N SER A 447 -5.23 -14.70 42.76
CA SER A 447 -5.95 -15.88 43.23
C SER A 447 -6.25 -16.80 42.04
N LEU A 448 -6.22 -18.11 42.27
CA LEU A 448 -6.58 -19.09 41.25
C LEU A 448 -8.10 -19.10 40.96
N PRO A 449 -8.50 -19.26 39.69
CA PRO A 449 -9.89 -19.56 39.35
C PRO A 449 -10.36 -20.87 40.01
N PRO A 450 -11.61 -20.97 40.48
CA PRO A 450 -12.13 -22.15 41.18
C PRO A 450 -12.19 -23.40 40.29
N ASN A 451 -12.18 -23.23 38.96
CA ASN A 451 -12.13 -24.29 37.95
C ASN A 451 -10.70 -24.70 37.54
N LEU A 452 -9.66 -24.06 38.10
CA LEU A 452 -8.25 -24.39 37.82
C LEU A 452 -7.57 -24.97 39.08
N SER A 453 -7.72 -26.28 39.27
CA SER A 453 -7.25 -27.01 40.48
C SER A 453 -5.75 -27.36 40.47
N VAL A 454 -4.89 -26.35 40.33
CA VAL A 454 -3.42 -26.52 40.43
C VAL A 454 -2.93 -26.26 41.87
N THR A 455 -1.88 -26.96 42.31
CA THR A 455 -1.30 -26.79 43.65
C THR A 455 0.18 -26.40 43.58
N SER A 456 0.71 -25.78 44.64
CA SER A 456 2.14 -25.48 44.79
C SER A 456 3.04 -26.70 44.59
N GLU A 457 2.59 -27.89 45.02
CA GLU A 457 3.34 -29.14 44.82
C GLU A 457 3.41 -29.56 43.34
N MET A 458 2.29 -29.43 42.60
CA MET A 458 2.24 -29.73 41.16
C MET A 458 3.17 -28.82 40.34
N LEU A 459 3.37 -27.58 40.79
CA LEU A 459 4.18 -26.58 40.10
C LEU A 459 5.60 -26.43 40.70
N ARG A 460 5.95 -27.21 41.72
CA ARG A 460 7.24 -27.15 42.43
C ARG A 460 8.48 -27.09 41.52
N PRO A 461 8.56 -27.83 40.39
CA PRO A 461 9.70 -27.74 39.48
C PRO A 461 9.86 -26.38 38.76
N PHE A 462 8.79 -25.57 38.71
CA PHE A 462 8.74 -24.29 38.00
C PHE A 462 8.79 -23.08 38.93
N LEU A 463 8.72 -23.30 40.25
CA LEU A 463 8.75 -22.26 41.27
C LEU A 463 10.17 -22.07 41.85
N PRO A 464 10.57 -20.84 42.24
CA PRO A 464 11.84 -20.60 42.95
C PRO A 464 11.94 -21.45 44.22
N GLU A 465 13.11 -22.03 44.52
CA GLU A 465 13.31 -23.01 45.61
C GLU A 465 12.66 -22.59 46.95
N ASP A 466 12.79 -21.32 47.32
CA ASP A 466 12.26 -20.76 48.57
C ASP A 466 10.88 -20.09 48.44
N SER A 467 10.07 -20.45 47.44
CA SER A 467 8.76 -19.84 47.19
C SER A 467 7.62 -20.85 47.00
N THR A 468 6.38 -20.40 47.21
CA THR A 468 5.13 -21.12 46.90
C THR A 468 4.31 -20.39 45.83
N LEU A 469 3.33 -21.07 45.23
CA LEU A 469 2.45 -20.47 44.23
C LEU A 469 1.69 -19.26 44.80
N GLU A 470 1.26 -19.35 46.06
CA GLU A 470 0.56 -18.27 46.77
C GLU A 470 1.47 -17.05 46.92
N GLN A 471 2.73 -17.27 47.30
CA GLN A 471 3.73 -16.20 47.43
C GLN A 471 4.05 -15.56 46.08
N GLU A 472 4.15 -16.33 44.99
CA GLU A 472 4.37 -15.78 43.65
C GLU A 472 3.14 -15.00 43.12
N MET A 473 1.90 -15.41 43.46
CA MET A 473 0.69 -14.63 43.17
C MET A 473 0.65 -13.32 43.98
N GLU A 474 1.03 -13.35 45.26
CA GLU A 474 1.16 -12.14 46.10
C GLU A 474 2.23 -11.19 45.57
N ARG A 475 3.35 -11.71 45.05
CA ARG A 475 4.40 -10.91 44.39
C ARG A 475 3.99 -10.40 43.01
N GLY A 476 3.00 -11.04 42.36
CA GLY A 476 2.49 -10.65 41.05
C GLY A 476 3.26 -11.27 39.90
N HIS A 477 3.90 -12.41 40.12
CA HIS A 477 4.67 -13.11 39.10
C HIS A 477 3.85 -14.18 38.35
N VAL A 478 2.56 -14.33 38.68
CA VAL A 478 1.67 -15.33 38.08
C VAL A 478 0.66 -14.66 37.16
N TYR A 479 0.56 -15.19 35.95
CA TYR A 479 -0.31 -14.67 34.88
C TYR A 479 -1.23 -15.78 34.37
N LEU A 480 -2.40 -15.38 33.87
CA LEU A 480 -3.42 -16.27 33.34
C LEU A 480 -3.84 -15.83 31.93
N LEU A 481 -3.98 -16.81 31.05
CA LEU A 481 -4.73 -16.71 29.80
C LEU A 481 -6.04 -17.46 29.99
N ASP A 482 -7.15 -16.74 29.95
CA ASP A 482 -8.48 -17.33 30.13
C ASP A 482 -9.31 -17.18 28.85
N TYR A 483 -9.59 -18.31 28.20
CA TYR A 483 -10.35 -18.41 26.95
C TYR A 483 -11.78 -18.96 27.18
N GLU A 484 -12.34 -18.86 28.39
CA GLU A 484 -13.71 -19.33 28.73
C GLU A 484 -14.79 -18.85 27.74
N VAL A 485 -14.57 -17.73 27.02
CA VAL A 485 -15.48 -17.26 25.95
C VAL A 485 -15.75 -18.31 24.87
N LEU A 486 -14.84 -19.28 24.69
CA LEU A 486 -14.92 -20.35 23.70
C LEU A 486 -15.72 -21.59 24.17
N ASP A 487 -16.09 -21.68 25.45
CA ASP A 487 -16.69 -22.90 26.02
C ASP A 487 -18.03 -23.29 25.37
N GLN A 488 -18.25 -24.57 25.05
CA GLN A 488 -19.51 -25.08 24.46
C GLN A 488 -19.94 -24.43 23.13
N LEU A 489 -19.02 -23.85 22.35
CA LEU A 489 -19.35 -23.40 21.00
C LEU A 489 -19.44 -24.56 20.02
N PRO A 490 -20.39 -24.54 19.08
CA PRO A 490 -20.45 -25.55 18.02
C PRO A 490 -19.23 -25.41 17.13
N ALA A 491 -18.52 -26.51 16.87
CA ALA A 491 -17.40 -26.50 15.96
C ALA A 491 -17.82 -26.89 14.54
N ASN A 492 -17.11 -26.36 13.55
CA ASN A 492 -17.41 -26.51 12.14
C ASN A 492 -17.10 -27.93 11.64
N THR A 493 -17.69 -28.27 10.50
CA THR A 493 -17.36 -29.47 9.72
C THR A 493 -16.63 -29.04 8.45
N ILE A 494 -15.34 -29.37 8.35
CA ILE A 494 -14.50 -29.05 7.20
C ILE A 494 -14.19 -30.36 6.46
N ASN A 495 -14.55 -30.45 5.18
CA ASN A 495 -14.38 -31.67 4.36
C ASN A 495 -14.92 -32.95 5.04
N ASP A 496 -16.16 -32.88 5.57
CA ASP A 496 -16.82 -33.98 6.30
C ASP A 496 -16.14 -34.42 7.62
N LYS A 497 -15.22 -33.60 8.18
CA LYS A 497 -14.56 -33.82 9.47
C LYS A 497 -14.85 -32.70 10.49
N HIS A 498 -15.16 -33.08 11.73
CA HIS A 498 -15.39 -32.14 12.84
C HIS A 498 -14.09 -31.44 13.29
N SER A 499 -14.18 -30.13 13.54
CA SER A 499 -13.05 -29.27 13.96
C SER A 499 -13.13 -28.79 15.44
N TYR A 500 -12.16 -28.01 15.96
CA TYR A 500 -12.12 -27.44 17.35
C TYR A 500 -11.42 -26.04 17.40
N LEU A 501 -11.73 -25.17 18.38
CA LEU A 501 -11.95 -23.69 18.23
C LEU A 501 -11.03 -22.67 18.99
N ALA A 502 -10.71 -21.46 18.39
CA ALA A 502 -10.34 -20.11 18.98
C ALA A 502 -10.43 -18.92 17.94
N ALA A 503 -10.56 -17.60 18.33
CA ALA A 503 -11.26 -16.50 17.56
C ALA A 503 -10.68 -15.03 17.46
N PRO A 504 -10.96 -14.24 16.36
CA PRO A 504 -11.51 -12.83 16.39
C PRO A 504 -12.53 -12.35 15.25
N LEU A 505 -12.92 -11.03 15.14
CA LEU A 505 -14.29 -10.37 14.96
C LEU A 505 -14.61 -9.37 13.76
N CYS A 506 -15.91 -8.97 13.55
CA CYS A 506 -16.44 -7.61 13.12
C CYS A 506 -18.02 -7.43 13.16
N LEU A 507 -18.59 -6.23 13.49
CA LEU A 507 -20.07 -5.90 13.54
C LEU A 507 -20.51 -4.59 12.78
N LEU A 508 -21.83 -4.41 12.58
CA LEU A 508 -22.55 -3.27 11.95
C LEU A 508 -23.91 -2.99 12.62
N HIS A 509 -24.51 -1.82 12.34
CA HIS A 509 -25.86 -1.42 12.76
C HIS A 509 -26.93 -1.44 11.64
N TYR A 510 -28.09 -2.04 11.93
CA TYR A 510 -29.26 -2.14 11.05
C TYR A 510 -30.40 -1.27 11.58
N ASN A 511 -30.81 -0.26 10.81
CA ASN A 511 -31.77 0.74 11.27
C ASN A 511 -33.24 0.31 11.07
N ARG A 512 -34.18 1.09 11.64
CA ARG A 512 -35.64 0.83 11.57
C ARG A 512 -36.26 0.93 10.16
N GLN A 513 -35.49 1.37 9.16
CA GLN A 513 -35.92 1.48 7.77
C GLN A 513 -35.42 0.30 6.91
N GLY A 514 -34.71 -0.65 7.52
CA GLY A 514 -34.23 -1.85 6.86
C GLY A 514 -32.87 -1.71 6.19
N GLU A 515 -32.06 -0.72 6.58
CA GLU A 515 -30.77 -0.41 5.96
C GLU A 515 -29.61 -0.49 6.96
N LEU A 516 -28.43 -0.80 6.43
CA LEU A 516 -27.17 -1.00 7.14
C LEU A 516 -26.20 0.16 6.83
N LYS A 517 -25.98 1.11 7.75
CA LYS A 517 -25.28 2.40 7.45
C LYS A 517 -24.41 2.95 8.59
N PRO A 518 -23.24 3.57 8.31
CA PRO A 518 -22.48 4.40 9.25
C PRO A 518 -22.62 5.92 8.96
N ILE A 519 -22.39 6.76 9.99
CA ILE A 519 -22.73 8.19 10.04
C ILE A 519 -21.59 8.95 10.79
N ALA A 520 -20.96 9.98 10.20
CA ALA A 520 -19.57 10.42 10.56
C ALA A 520 -19.39 11.88 11.06
N ILE A 521 -18.22 12.14 11.73
CA ILE A 521 -17.68 13.42 12.28
C ILE A 521 -16.26 13.71 11.73
N GLN A 522 -15.93 14.99 11.46
CA GLN A 522 -14.77 15.47 10.70
C GLN A 522 -13.35 15.11 11.22
N LEU A 523 -13.11 15.04 12.54
CA LEU A 523 -11.81 14.61 13.10
C LEU A 523 -11.54 13.11 12.88
N LEU A 524 -12.61 12.30 12.89
CA LEU A 524 -12.52 10.85 12.79
C LEU A 524 -12.44 10.35 11.35
N MET A 525 -12.77 11.19 10.37
CA MET A 525 -12.87 10.80 8.96
C MET A 525 -11.62 10.07 8.42
N PRO A 526 -10.38 10.56 8.62
CA PRO A 526 -9.18 9.84 8.16
C PRO A 526 -8.95 8.53 8.91
N HIS A 527 -9.53 8.40 10.11
CA HIS A 527 -9.38 7.24 11.00
C HIS A 527 -10.47 6.17 10.79
N ILE A 528 -11.50 6.43 9.98
CA ILE A 528 -12.57 5.45 9.65
C ILE A 528 -12.79 5.27 8.15
N GLN A 529 -11.95 5.91 7.32
CA GLN A 529 -12.17 6.11 5.88
C GLN A 529 -12.48 4.81 5.11
N SER A 530 -11.77 3.72 5.39
CA SER A 530 -11.95 2.44 4.69
C SER A 530 -12.54 1.33 5.55
N SER A 531 -12.78 1.58 6.84
CA SER A 531 -13.26 0.57 7.79
C SER A 531 -14.62 0.01 7.41
N LEU A 532 -15.54 0.84 6.90
CA LEU A 532 -16.83 0.35 6.42
C LEU A 532 -16.66 -0.59 5.21
N GLN A 533 -15.80 -0.20 4.26
CA GLN A 533 -15.60 -0.93 3.02
C GLN A 533 -15.04 -2.33 3.29
N ILE A 534 -13.96 -2.41 4.09
CA ILE A 534 -13.35 -3.70 4.42
C ILE A 534 -14.31 -4.60 5.22
N ASN A 535 -15.09 -4.02 6.14
CA ASN A 535 -16.07 -4.77 6.92
C ASN A 535 -17.20 -5.33 6.02
N ILE A 536 -17.66 -4.56 5.03
CA ILE A 536 -18.66 -5.04 4.06
C ILE A 536 -18.05 -6.18 3.24
N GLN A 537 -16.80 -6.03 2.78
CA GLN A 537 -16.10 -7.05 2.03
C GLN A 537 -15.93 -8.34 2.84
N ALA A 538 -15.53 -8.24 4.11
CA ALA A 538 -15.40 -9.38 5.01
C ALA A 538 -16.72 -10.16 5.14
N ARG A 539 -17.87 -9.50 5.22
CA ARG A 539 -19.16 -10.20 5.28
C ARG A 539 -19.52 -10.99 4.03
N VAL A 540 -19.12 -10.51 2.85
CA VAL A 540 -19.47 -11.16 1.58
C VAL A 540 -18.42 -12.15 1.09
N THR A 541 -17.21 -12.13 1.66
CA THR A 541 -16.09 -13.01 1.26
C THR A 541 -15.56 -13.89 2.39
N LEU A 542 -15.30 -13.32 3.57
CA LEU A 542 -14.67 -14.00 4.70
C LEU A 542 -15.70 -14.76 5.54
N LEU A 543 -16.81 -14.08 5.88
CA LEU A 543 -17.88 -14.54 6.78
C LEU A 543 -19.16 -14.97 6.02
N ALA A 544 -19.02 -15.32 4.74
CA ALA A 544 -20.11 -15.83 3.90
C ALA A 544 -20.08 -17.35 3.78
N ALA A 545 -21.20 -17.96 3.35
CA ALA A 545 -21.22 -19.37 2.97
C ALA A 545 -20.15 -19.67 1.92
N LYS A 546 -19.39 -20.75 2.12
CA LYS A 546 -18.19 -21.11 1.34
C LYS A 546 -17.05 -20.09 1.42
N GLY A 547 -17.12 -19.12 2.32
CA GLY A 547 -16.03 -18.23 2.69
C GLY A 547 -14.95 -18.94 3.51
N VAL A 548 -13.91 -18.21 3.90
CA VAL A 548 -12.73 -18.78 4.58
C VAL A 548 -13.10 -19.35 5.95
N PHE A 549 -13.96 -18.65 6.70
CA PHE A 549 -14.39 -19.11 8.02
C PHE A 549 -15.20 -20.41 7.92
N ASP A 550 -16.04 -20.52 6.89
CA ASP A 550 -16.83 -21.72 6.61
C ASP A 550 -15.96 -22.90 6.14
N LYS A 551 -14.91 -22.64 5.36
CA LYS A 551 -14.08 -23.69 4.74
C LYS A 551 -12.90 -24.16 5.58
N SER A 552 -12.36 -23.32 6.47
CA SER A 552 -11.00 -23.54 6.96
C SER A 552 -10.76 -23.09 8.41
N VAL A 553 -11.75 -22.47 9.06
CA VAL A 553 -11.66 -22.07 10.46
C VAL A 553 -12.64 -22.92 11.28
N ALA A 554 -12.21 -23.34 12.46
CA ALA A 554 -12.99 -24.27 13.27
C ALA A 554 -14.31 -23.72 13.80
N CYS A 555 -14.51 -22.39 13.82
CA CYS A 555 -15.76 -21.80 14.29
C CYS A 555 -16.88 -21.96 13.26
N GLY A 556 -16.52 -22.06 11.97
CA GLY A 556 -17.49 -21.97 10.90
C GLY A 556 -18.26 -20.66 10.98
N LEU A 557 -19.47 -20.65 10.43
CA LEU A 557 -20.36 -19.48 10.48
C LEU A 557 -21.30 -19.52 11.69
N GLU A 558 -21.66 -20.71 12.18
CA GLU A 558 -22.67 -20.89 13.23
C GLU A 558 -22.20 -20.39 14.61
N ALA A 559 -20.92 -20.57 14.94
CA ALA A 559 -20.39 -20.12 16.23
C ALA A 559 -20.13 -18.61 16.29
N ILE A 560 -20.07 -17.92 15.14
CA ILE A 560 -19.69 -16.50 15.08
C ILE A 560 -20.67 -15.64 15.87
N PRO A 561 -22.01 -15.68 15.67
CA PRO A 561 -22.92 -14.84 16.43
C PRO A 561 -22.86 -15.09 17.95
N LEU A 562 -22.63 -16.34 18.38
CA LEU A 562 -22.50 -16.71 19.80
C LEU A 562 -21.22 -16.14 20.42
N LEU A 563 -20.10 -16.24 19.71
CA LEU A 563 -18.83 -15.63 20.09
C LEU A 563 -18.95 -14.11 20.24
N LEU A 564 -19.57 -13.45 19.25
CA LEU A 564 -19.81 -12.00 19.27
C LEU A 564 -20.67 -11.60 20.47
N ALA A 565 -21.74 -12.36 20.76
CA ALA A 565 -22.63 -12.08 21.89
C ALA A 565 -21.89 -12.19 23.24
N ARG A 566 -21.11 -13.25 23.45
CA ARG A 566 -20.34 -13.46 24.69
C ARG A 566 -19.21 -12.44 24.86
N GLY A 567 -18.49 -12.13 23.78
CA GLY A 567 -17.47 -11.08 23.78
C GLY A 567 -18.07 -9.72 24.16
N THR A 568 -19.23 -9.38 23.58
CA THR A 568 -19.96 -8.14 23.90
C THR A 568 -20.38 -8.09 25.37
N GLN A 569 -20.81 -9.21 25.96
CA GLN A 569 -21.15 -9.27 27.38
C GLN A 569 -19.94 -9.00 28.30
N ARG A 570 -18.74 -9.41 27.89
CA ARG A 570 -17.50 -9.22 28.66
C ARG A 570 -16.77 -7.90 28.35
N LEU A 571 -17.22 -7.16 27.34
CA LEU A 571 -16.59 -5.92 26.92
C LEU A 571 -16.75 -4.85 27.99
N SER A 572 -15.69 -4.08 28.20
CA SER A 572 -15.70 -2.91 29.09
C SER A 572 -15.04 -1.71 28.41
N TYR A 573 -15.45 -0.51 28.78
CA TYR A 573 -14.83 0.71 28.28
C TYR A 573 -13.36 0.83 28.71
N SER A 574 -13.02 0.35 29.92
CA SER A 574 -11.63 0.27 30.37
C SER A 574 -10.79 -0.67 29.51
N SER A 575 -11.31 -1.82 29.07
CA SER A 575 -10.55 -2.72 28.19
C SER A 575 -10.29 -2.15 26.78
N MET A 576 -11.01 -1.08 26.38
CA MET A 576 -10.77 -0.38 25.12
C MET A 576 -9.80 0.82 25.27
N CYS A 577 -9.53 1.25 26.52
CA CYS A 577 -8.63 2.35 26.80
C CYS A 577 -7.27 1.82 27.25
N VAL A 578 -6.23 1.96 26.43
CA VAL A 578 -4.92 1.32 26.67
C VAL A 578 -4.41 1.51 28.10
N PRO A 579 -4.34 2.73 28.68
CA PRO A 579 -3.79 2.91 30.02
C PRO A 579 -4.60 2.23 31.12
N ASP A 580 -5.91 2.06 30.91
CA ASP A 580 -6.76 1.34 31.86
C ASP A 580 -6.58 -0.16 31.68
N ASP A 581 -6.63 -0.65 30.43
CA ASP A 581 -6.50 -2.05 30.09
C ASP A 581 -5.18 -2.65 30.60
N VAL A 582 -4.03 -2.07 30.23
CA VAL A 582 -2.71 -2.62 30.59
C VAL A 582 -2.48 -2.58 32.10
N ARG A 583 -3.03 -1.58 32.80
CA ARG A 583 -2.98 -1.47 34.26
C ARG A 583 -3.88 -2.49 34.94
N VAL A 584 -5.11 -2.67 34.47
CA VAL A 584 -6.05 -3.67 34.98
C VAL A 584 -5.50 -5.09 34.77
N ARG A 585 -4.81 -5.34 33.66
CA ARG A 585 -4.13 -6.61 33.37
C ARG A 585 -2.78 -6.76 34.08
N GLY A 586 -2.24 -5.71 34.72
CA GLY A 586 -0.98 -5.74 35.46
C GLY A 586 0.26 -5.87 34.55
N LEU A 587 0.23 -5.23 33.38
CA LEU A 587 1.27 -5.30 32.34
C LEU A 587 2.04 -3.99 32.15
N ASP A 588 1.53 -2.87 32.68
CA ASP A 588 2.11 -1.52 32.56
C ASP A 588 3.55 -1.43 33.07
N ALA A 589 3.90 -2.22 34.09
CA ALA A 589 5.24 -2.27 34.66
C ALA A 589 6.13 -3.41 34.13
N LEU A 590 5.67 -4.22 33.18
CA LEU A 590 6.38 -5.43 32.74
C LEU A 590 7.40 -5.11 31.60
N PRO A 591 8.72 -5.15 31.85
CA PRO A 591 9.73 -4.67 30.88
C PRO A 591 9.84 -5.50 29.59
N ILE A 592 9.33 -6.72 29.61
CA ILE A 592 9.32 -7.63 28.46
C ILE A 592 8.03 -7.54 27.63
N CYS A 593 7.04 -6.76 28.08
CA CYS A 593 5.81 -6.51 27.32
C CYS A 593 5.98 -5.27 26.42
N TYR A 594 6.52 -5.50 25.23
CA TYR A 594 6.77 -4.45 24.26
C TYR A 594 5.48 -3.85 23.70
N TYR A 595 4.42 -4.66 23.57
CA TYR A 595 3.08 -4.16 23.25
C TYR A 595 2.63 -3.07 24.24
N ALA A 596 2.65 -3.35 25.55
CA ALA A 596 2.18 -2.39 26.55
C ALA A 596 3.02 -1.11 26.56
N GLN A 597 4.35 -1.23 26.49
CA GLN A 597 5.27 -0.09 26.46
C GLN A 597 5.03 0.82 25.25
N ASP A 598 4.94 0.23 24.06
CA ASP A 598 4.79 1.01 22.84
C ASP A 598 3.36 1.57 22.72
N ALA A 599 2.33 0.80 23.12
CA ALA A 599 0.93 1.20 23.08
C ALA A 599 0.65 2.39 24.01
N LEU A 600 1.21 2.39 25.23
CA LEU A 600 1.09 3.52 26.16
C LEU A 600 1.65 4.81 25.56
N ARG A 601 2.83 4.73 24.93
CA ARG A 601 3.49 5.91 24.33
C ARG A 601 2.71 6.46 23.14
N VAL A 602 2.21 5.59 22.27
CA VAL A 602 1.38 6.00 21.12
C VAL A 602 0.04 6.55 21.61
N TRP A 603 -0.59 5.93 22.60
CA TRP A 603 -1.82 6.43 23.23
C TRP A 603 -1.63 7.83 23.79
N ASP A 604 -0.56 8.09 24.56
CA ASP A 604 -0.31 9.39 25.18
C ASP A 604 -0.08 10.49 24.13
N ALA A 605 0.64 10.19 23.04
CA ALA A 605 0.82 11.10 21.92
C ALA A 605 -0.51 11.45 21.25
N LEU A 606 -1.34 10.45 20.96
CA LEU A 606 -2.67 10.64 20.38
C LEU A 606 -3.61 11.38 21.34
N HIS A 607 -3.56 11.09 22.64
CA HIS A 607 -4.38 11.75 23.65
C HIS A 607 -4.07 13.23 23.75
N ARG A 608 -2.77 13.59 23.77
CA ARG A 608 -2.34 15.00 23.75
C ARG A 608 -2.81 15.72 22.49
N PHE A 609 -2.69 15.07 21.33
CA PHE A 609 -3.17 15.61 20.06
C PHE A 609 -4.68 15.86 20.09
N VAL A 610 -5.47 14.86 20.49
CA VAL A 610 -6.94 14.94 20.58
C VAL A 610 -7.38 16.01 21.58
N ALA A 611 -6.79 16.03 22.77
CA ALA A 611 -7.11 17.02 23.79
C ALA A 611 -6.73 18.44 23.31
N GLY A 612 -5.62 18.59 22.60
CA GLY A 612 -5.23 19.83 21.93
C GLY A 612 -6.24 20.26 20.88
N TRP A 613 -6.72 19.33 20.07
CA TRP A 613 -7.71 19.57 19.02
C TRP A 613 -9.04 20.01 19.61
N ILE A 614 -9.55 19.31 20.63
CA ILE A 614 -10.81 19.65 21.32
C ILE A 614 -10.75 21.06 21.89
N ARG A 615 -9.62 21.47 22.48
CA ARG A 615 -9.43 22.83 23.02
C ARG A 615 -9.46 23.94 21.96
N LEU A 616 -9.34 23.62 20.67
CA LEU A 616 -9.52 24.61 19.61
C LEU A 616 -11.00 24.97 19.37
N TYR A 617 -11.92 24.09 19.77
CA TYR A 617 -13.35 24.20 19.45
C TYR A 617 -14.24 24.30 20.68
N TYR A 618 -13.83 23.71 21.81
CA TYR A 618 -14.54 23.75 23.09
C TYR A 618 -13.67 24.47 24.12
N CYS A 619 -14.15 25.60 24.63
CA CYS A 619 -13.41 26.43 25.58
C CYS A 619 -13.55 25.91 27.02
N ASN A 620 -14.64 25.21 27.31
CA ASN A 620 -14.95 24.66 28.63
C ASN A 620 -15.89 23.44 28.50
N ASP A 621 -16.23 22.83 29.64
CA ASP A 621 -17.12 21.68 29.71
C ASP A 621 -18.58 22.02 29.37
N GLU A 622 -18.99 23.27 29.59
CA GLU A 622 -20.34 23.75 29.24
C GLU A 622 -20.57 23.73 27.72
N ASP A 623 -19.55 24.06 26.91
CA ASP A 623 -19.63 23.96 25.45
C ASP A 623 -19.88 22.51 24.98
N VAL A 624 -19.25 21.53 25.64
CA VAL A 624 -19.44 20.08 25.34
C VAL A 624 -20.84 19.62 25.72
N GLN A 625 -21.36 20.07 26.86
CA GLN A 625 -22.69 19.72 27.34
C GLN A 625 -23.80 20.25 26.42
N HIS A 626 -23.60 21.45 25.85
CA HIS A 626 -24.58 22.11 24.99
C HIS A 626 -24.52 21.69 23.51
N ASP A 627 -23.50 20.94 23.09
CA ASP A 627 -23.37 20.43 21.72
C ASP A 627 -24.32 19.24 21.49
N CYS A 628 -25.52 19.53 21.00
CA CYS A 628 -26.55 18.51 20.79
C CYS A 628 -26.16 17.46 19.74
N GLU A 629 -25.33 17.80 18.75
CA GLU A 629 -24.86 16.86 17.73
C GLU A 629 -23.87 15.86 18.35
N LEU A 630 -22.91 16.36 19.14
CA LEU A 630 -21.96 15.54 19.89
C LEU A 630 -22.68 14.62 20.89
N GLN A 631 -23.66 15.13 21.63
CA GLN A 631 -24.43 14.33 22.59
C GLN A 631 -25.30 13.27 21.88
N ASN A 632 -25.84 13.57 20.71
CA ASN A 632 -26.58 12.58 19.91
C ASN A 632 -25.64 11.51 19.35
N TRP A 633 -24.44 11.90 18.91
CA TRP A 633 -23.44 10.96 18.39
C TRP A 633 -23.02 9.92 19.41
N ILE A 634 -22.63 10.33 20.62
CA ILE A 634 -22.25 9.38 21.67
C ILE A 634 -23.42 8.52 22.13
N ARG A 635 -24.64 9.10 22.20
CA ARG A 635 -25.86 8.35 22.53
C ARG A 635 -26.18 7.28 21.47
N GLU A 636 -25.98 7.60 20.20
CA GLU A 636 -26.17 6.64 19.12
C GLU A 636 -25.13 5.53 19.17
N ILE A 637 -23.85 5.84 19.40
CA ILE A 637 -22.81 4.82 19.59
C ILE A 637 -23.15 3.92 20.79
N PHE A 638 -23.59 4.49 21.91
CA PHE A 638 -24.00 3.71 23.07
C PHE A 638 -25.20 2.80 22.76
N THR A 639 -26.23 3.35 22.12
CA THR A 639 -27.50 2.63 21.86
C THR A 639 -27.34 1.58 20.79
N GLU A 640 -26.70 1.93 19.68
CA GLU A 640 -26.67 1.14 18.45
C GLU A 640 -25.36 0.37 18.28
N GLY A 641 -24.23 0.95 18.73
CA GLY A 641 -22.92 0.29 18.70
C GLY A 641 -22.71 -0.65 19.89
N PHE A 642 -23.06 -0.20 21.09
CA PHE A 642 -22.93 -0.95 22.35
C PHE A 642 -24.25 -1.55 22.84
N LEU A 643 -25.30 -1.54 22.00
CA LEU A 643 -26.61 -2.15 22.25
C LEU A 643 -27.33 -1.63 23.50
N GLY A 644 -27.00 -0.42 23.97
CA GLY A 644 -27.55 0.18 25.18
C GLY A 644 -27.13 -0.53 26.48
N LEU A 645 -26.09 -1.36 26.44
CA LEU A 645 -25.64 -2.16 27.57
C LEU A 645 -24.82 -1.32 28.56
N SER A 646 -25.46 -0.85 29.62
CA SER A 646 -24.86 0.05 30.62
C SER A 646 -23.67 -0.55 31.38
N HIS A 647 -23.59 -1.88 31.51
CA HIS A 647 -22.49 -2.55 32.20
C HIS A 647 -21.14 -2.40 31.48
N ILE A 648 -21.15 -2.09 30.17
CA ILE A 648 -19.92 -1.84 29.39
C ILE A 648 -19.24 -0.56 29.88
N GLY A 649 -19.99 0.41 30.44
CA GLY A 649 -19.43 1.63 31.02
C GLY A 649 -18.98 2.69 30.00
N VAL A 650 -19.38 2.56 28.72
CA VAL A 650 -19.20 3.61 27.71
C VAL A 650 -20.08 4.82 28.05
N PRO A 651 -19.58 6.07 27.87
CA PRO A 651 -20.39 7.26 28.13
C PRO A 651 -21.69 7.27 27.32
N GLN A 652 -22.79 7.68 27.93
CA GLN A 652 -24.08 7.90 27.24
C GLN A 652 -24.26 9.37 26.83
N SER A 653 -23.42 10.24 27.39
CA SER A 653 -23.33 11.69 27.18
C SER A 653 -21.93 12.13 27.63
N PHE A 654 -21.39 13.18 27.03
CA PHE A 654 -20.16 13.80 27.53
C PHE A 654 -20.48 14.97 28.44
N GLN A 655 -19.90 14.97 29.64
CA GLN A 655 -20.03 16.06 30.60
C GLN A 655 -18.80 16.96 30.59
N THR A 656 -17.65 16.43 30.20
CA THR A 656 -16.38 17.17 30.20
C THR A 656 -15.58 16.98 28.92
N THR A 657 -14.74 17.97 28.62
CA THR A 657 -13.73 17.90 27.55
C THR A 657 -12.75 16.73 27.75
N ALA A 658 -12.47 16.35 28.99
CA ALA A 658 -11.59 15.23 29.33
C ALA A 658 -12.20 13.87 28.95
N GLU A 659 -13.49 13.66 29.29
CA GLU A 659 -14.23 12.46 28.90
C GLU A 659 -14.29 12.31 27.36
N MET A 660 -14.62 13.40 26.67
CA MET A 660 -14.64 13.45 25.21
C MET A 660 -13.25 13.12 24.64
N SER A 661 -12.19 13.73 25.18
CA SER A 661 -10.82 13.49 24.72
C SER A 661 -10.41 12.03 24.86
N LYS A 662 -10.72 11.40 26.01
CA LYS A 662 -10.43 9.99 26.25
C LYS A 662 -11.19 9.09 25.27
N PHE A 663 -12.47 9.34 25.05
CA PHE A 663 -13.28 8.56 24.12
C PHE A 663 -12.81 8.68 22.67
N VAL A 664 -12.53 9.90 22.19
CA VAL A 664 -12.02 10.11 20.84
C VAL A 664 -10.63 9.49 20.67
N THR A 665 -9.78 9.55 21.69
CA THR A 665 -8.47 8.85 21.69
C THR A 665 -8.65 7.34 21.56
N MET A 666 -9.60 6.75 22.30
CA MET A 666 -9.94 5.34 22.22
C MET A 666 -10.32 4.94 20.79
N VAL A 667 -11.16 5.71 20.13
CA VAL A 667 -11.58 5.46 18.74
C VAL A 667 -10.39 5.51 17.80
N ILE A 668 -9.59 6.58 17.83
CA ILE A 668 -8.43 6.75 16.95
C ILE A 668 -7.43 5.63 17.16
N PHE A 669 -7.10 5.30 18.42
CA PHE A 669 -6.16 4.23 18.74
C PHE A 669 -6.66 2.86 18.25
N SER A 670 -7.94 2.56 18.49
CA SER A 670 -8.57 1.30 18.08
C SER A 670 -8.52 1.13 16.56
N CYS A 671 -8.77 2.21 15.82
CA CYS A 671 -8.77 2.20 14.37
C CYS A 671 -7.38 2.22 13.73
N SER A 672 -6.31 2.50 14.49
CA SER A 672 -4.95 2.62 13.97
C SER A 672 -4.01 1.64 14.65
N ALA A 673 -3.43 2.04 15.77
CA ALA A 673 -2.38 1.32 16.49
C ALA A 673 -2.82 -0.06 16.98
N LEU A 674 -4.04 -0.19 17.51
CA LEU A 674 -4.54 -1.50 17.96
C LEU A 674 -4.68 -2.46 16.78
N HIS A 675 -5.28 -2.00 15.68
CA HIS A 675 -5.42 -2.78 14.46
C HIS A 675 -4.06 -3.22 13.93
N ALA A 676 -3.11 -2.29 13.79
CA ALA A 676 -1.76 -2.60 13.32
C ALA A 676 -1.08 -3.69 14.17
N ALA A 677 -1.19 -3.59 15.51
CA ALA A 677 -0.58 -4.52 16.46
C ALA A 677 -1.14 -5.95 16.39
N VAL A 678 -2.42 -6.12 16.04
CA VAL A 678 -3.07 -7.45 16.01
C VAL A 678 -3.24 -8.01 14.60
N ASN A 679 -3.00 -7.19 13.57
CA ASN A 679 -3.19 -7.54 12.17
C ASN A 679 -1.86 -7.82 11.45
N PHE A 680 -0.91 -6.88 11.47
CA PHE A 680 0.34 -7.02 10.69
C PHE A 680 1.31 -8.07 11.24
N SER A 681 1.10 -8.52 12.48
CA SER A 681 1.82 -9.64 13.09
C SER A 681 1.26 -11.00 12.70
N GLN A 682 0.09 -11.08 12.04
CA GLN A 682 -0.59 -12.36 11.84
C GLN A 682 0.23 -13.32 10.98
N LEU A 683 0.78 -12.86 9.85
CA LEU A 683 1.58 -13.72 8.99
C LEU A 683 2.85 -14.20 9.70
N ASP A 684 3.59 -13.30 10.35
CA ASP A 684 4.88 -13.61 10.97
C ASP A 684 4.79 -14.77 11.96
N TYR A 685 3.77 -14.78 12.82
CA TYR A 685 3.58 -15.83 13.83
C TYR A 685 2.81 -17.05 13.32
N ASN A 686 1.90 -16.88 12.34
CA ASN A 686 1.01 -17.95 11.91
C ASN A 686 1.46 -18.65 10.63
N ILE A 687 2.55 -18.19 9.98
CA ILE A 687 3.12 -18.83 8.79
C ILE A 687 3.57 -20.28 9.06
N TRP A 688 3.94 -20.58 10.30
CA TRP A 688 4.20 -21.92 10.80
C TRP A 688 2.94 -22.48 11.48
N ILE A 689 2.16 -23.28 10.76
CA ILE A 689 0.84 -23.79 11.20
C ILE A 689 0.84 -24.44 12.60
N PRO A 690 1.84 -25.26 12.99
CA PRO A 690 1.86 -25.84 14.34
C PRO A 690 1.89 -24.81 15.47
N ASN A 691 2.40 -23.59 15.21
CA ASN A 691 2.45 -22.51 16.20
C ASN A 691 1.06 -21.92 16.49
N CYS A 692 0.19 -21.82 15.49
CA CYS A 692 -1.17 -21.28 15.64
C CYS A 692 -2.15 -21.91 14.64
N PRO A 693 -2.58 -23.17 14.84
CA PRO A 693 -3.48 -23.84 13.92
C PRO A 693 -4.89 -23.24 13.99
N ALA A 694 -5.46 -22.86 12.84
CA ALA A 694 -6.81 -22.27 12.75
C ALA A 694 -7.96 -23.28 12.97
N SER A 695 -7.63 -24.58 13.01
CA SER A 695 -8.53 -25.67 13.34
C SER A 695 -7.74 -26.88 13.86
N MET A 696 -8.42 -27.79 14.53
CA MET A 696 -7.86 -29.08 14.93
C MET A 696 -8.74 -30.20 14.37
N SER A 697 -8.14 -31.29 13.89
CA SER A 697 -8.84 -32.41 13.24
C SER A 697 -9.28 -33.51 14.21
N ARG A 698 -8.81 -33.47 15.47
CA ARG A 698 -9.10 -34.46 16.52
C ARG A 698 -9.33 -33.77 17.87
N PRO A 699 -10.12 -34.36 18.77
CA PRO A 699 -10.37 -33.79 20.10
C PRO A 699 -9.11 -33.84 20.97
N PRO A 700 -9.00 -32.97 21.99
CA PRO A 700 -7.94 -33.06 22.99
C PRO A 700 -7.92 -34.43 23.69
N SER A 701 -6.71 -34.98 23.92
CA SER A 701 -6.57 -36.24 24.65
C SER A 701 -7.08 -36.11 26.08
N GLN A 702 -7.82 -37.12 26.54
CA GLN A 702 -8.33 -37.21 27.92
C GLN A 702 -7.39 -37.95 28.86
N THR A 703 -6.29 -38.52 28.35
CA THR A 703 -5.31 -39.30 29.14
C THR A 703 -3.89 -38.80 28.88
N LYS A 704 -3.11 -38.63 29.96
CA LYS A 704 -1.70 -38.22 29.87
C LYS A 704 -0.84 -39.38 29.34
N GLY A 705 0.19 -39.05 28.54
CA GLY A 705 1.16 -40.02 28.02
C GLY A 705 0.68 -40.87 26.84
N SER A 706 -0.50 -40.59 26.27
CA SER A 706 -1.10 -41.36 25.18
C SER A 706 -0.90 -40.78 23.78
N VAL A 707 -0.23 -39.63 23.66
CA VAL A 707 -0.06 -38.88 22.39
C VAL A 707 1.37 -39.08 21.88
N SER A 708 1.51 -39.60 20.66
CA SER A 708 2.79 -39.68 19.96
C SER A 708 3.03 -38.45 19.06
N GLU A 709 4.25 -38.30 18.54
CA GLU A 709 4.56 -37.24 17.56
C GLU A 709 3.76 -37.40 16.25
N GLU A 710 3.53 -38.64 15.81
CA GLU A 710 2.68 -38.94 14.67
C GLU A 710 1.21 -38.55 14.91
N ASP A 711 0.73 -38.72 16.15
CA ASP A 711 -0.60 -38.23 16.53
C ASP A 711 -0.71 -36.72 16.41
N ILE A 712 0.33 -35.95 16.77
CA ILE A 712 0.31 -34.47 16.66
C ILE A 712 0.05 -34.04 15.21
N PHE A 713 0.73 -34.65 14.23
CA PHE A 713 0.47 -34.36 12.82
C PHE A 713 -0.96 -34.69 12.40
N SER A 714 -1.56 -35.74 12.96
CA SER A 714 -2.96 -36.09 12.72
C SER A 714 -3.96 -35.13 13.37
N PHE A 715 -3.53 -34.29 14.31
CA PHE A 715 -4.37 -33.30 14.97
C PHE A 715 -4.41 -31.97 14.20
N LEU A 716 -3.40 -31.69 13.38
CA LEU A 716 -3.28 -30.45 12.61
C LEU A 716 -4.33 -30.36 11.47
N PRO A 717 -4.59 -29.15 10.95
CA PRO A 717 -5.46 -28.95 9.80
C PRO A 717 -4.95 -29.66 8.54
N GLU A 718 -5.87 -29.99 7.62
CA GLU A 718 -5.51 -30.43 6.28
C GLU A 718 -4.73 -29.34 5.51
N VAL A 719 -3.92 -29.77 4.54
CA VAL A 719 -3.10 -28.88 3.70
C VAL A 719 -3.96 -27.82 3.01
N SER A 720 -5.12 -28.20 2.47
CA SER A 720 -6.04 -27.27 1.79
C SER A 720 -6.53 -26.16 2.72
N SER A 721 -6.88 -26.50 3.96
CA SER A 721 -7.31 -25.53 4.98
C SER A 721 -6.17 -24.62 5.39
N SER A 722 -4.98 -25.19 5.60
CA SER A 722 -3.76 -24.44 5.90
C SER A 722 -3.42 -23.45 4.78
N CYS A 723 -3.49 -23.88 3.51
CA CYS A 723 -3.24 -23.00 2.36
C CYS A 723 -4.25 -21.86 2.25
N HIS A 724 -5.54 -22.10 2.51
CA HIS A 724 -6.55 -21.04 2.49
C HIS A 724 -6.29 -19.99 3.57
N VAL A 725 -5.99 -20.43 4.80
CA VAL A 725 -5.69 -19.54 5.92
C VAL A 725 -4.43 -18.72 5.63
N LEU A 726 -3.33 -19.36 5.21
CA LEU A 726 -2.08 -18.67 4.89
C LEU A 726 -2.22 -17.66 3.74
N SER A 727 -2.99 -17.99 2.70
CA SER A 727 -3.26 -17.06 1.60
C SER A 727 -3.97 -15.80 2.07
N VAL A 728 -4.93 -15.96 2.98
CA VAL A 728 -5.69 -14.84 3.56
C VAL A 728 -4.81 -14.03 4.49
N LEU A 729 -4.04 -14.65 5.38
CA LEU A 729 -3.11 -13.94 6.27
C LEU A 729 -2.04 -13.18 5.48
N SER A 730 -1.57 -13.76 4.36
CA SER A 730 -0.62 -13.08 3.48
C SER A 730 -1.22 -11.83 2.84
N LEU A 731 -2.50 -11.85 2.48
CA LEU A 731 -3.22 -10.69 1.96
C LEU A 731 -3.46 -9.66 3.07
N LEU A 732 -3.96 -10.12 4.22
CA LEU A 732 -4.31 -9.27 5.36
C LEU A 732 -3.09 -8.67 6.08
N SER A 733 -1.87 -9.08 5.76
CA SER A 733 -0.65 -8.53 6.39
C SER A 733 0.09 -7.54 5.48
N GLN A 734 -0.43 -7.22 4.29
CA GLN A 734 0.20 -6.23 3.39
C GLN A 734 -0.27 -4.81 3.70
N PRO A 735 0.60 -3.80 3.68
CA PRO A 735 0.14 -2.41 3.78
C PRO A 735 -0.70 -2.01 2.56
N ALA A 736 -1.61 -1.05 2.75
CA ALA A 736 -2.42 -0.52 1.66
C ALA A 736 -1.55 0.16 0.57
N ILE A 737 -2.01 0.12 -0.68
CA ILE A 737 -1.27 0.71 -1.82
C ILE A 737 -1.07 2.23 -1.66
N ASP A 738 -2.01 2.89 -1.00
CA ASP A 738 -2.04 4.32 -0.71
C ASP A 738 -1.71 4.63 0.76
N PHE A 739 -0.86 3.79 1.39
CA PHE A 739 -0.46 3.89 2.79
C PHE A 739 -0.14 5.33 3.24
N VAL A 740 -0.77 5.76 4.33
CA VAL A 740 -0.58 7.02 5.04
C VAL A 740 -0.22 6.74 6.50
N PRO A 741 1.02 7.02 6.92
CA PRO A 741 1.45 6.74 8.29
C PRO A 741 0.65 7.56 9.32
N LEU A 742 0.48 6.99 10.51
CA LEU A 742 -0.27 7.57 11.63
C LEU A 742 0.13 9.03 11.88
N GLY A 743 -0.86 9.91 12.00
CA GLY A 743 -0.67 11.34 12.23
C GLY A 743 -0.29 12.15 10.98
N HIS A 744 -0.17 11.51 9.81
CA HIS A 744 -0.12 12.20 8.52
C HIS A 744 -1.50 12.26 7.90
N TYR A 745 -1.87 13.40 7.33
CA TYR A 745 -3.22 13.65 6.82
C TYR A 745 -3.14 14.25 5.43
N ASN A 746 -3.86 13.67 4.47
CA ASN A 746 -3.94 14.17 3.10
C ASN A 746 -5.04 15.26 2.98
N GLU A 747 -5.91 15.36 3.97
CA GLU A 747 -7.06 16.24 3.95
C GLU A 747 -6.69 17.69 4.25
N TRP A 748 -7.16 18.58 3.39
CA TRP A 748 -6.82 20.01 3.40
C TRP A 748 -7.10 20.73 4.73
N TYR A 749 -8.05 20.23 5.53
CA TYR A 749 -8.41 20.84 6.81
C TYR A 749 -7.42 20.57 7.94
N PHE A 750 -6.53 19.57 7.82
CA PHE A 750 -5.38 19.41 8.71
C PHE A 750 -4.20 20.30 8.32
N SER A 751 -4.21 20.85 7.12
CA SER A 751 -3.12 21.65 6.53
C SER A 751 -3.30 23.16 6.68
N SER A 752 -4.25 23.62 7.50
CA SER A 752 -4.50 25.05 7.74
C SER A 752 -4.84 25.40 9.19
N GLY A 753 -4.64 26.67 9.56
CA GLY A 753 -5.04 27.21 10.87
C GLY A 753 -4.21 26.71 12.06
N ALA A 754 -4.83 26.69 13.24
CA ALA A 754 -4.19 26.25 14.49
C ALA A 754 -3.93 24.73 14.54
N ILE A 755 -4.64 23.96 13.71
CA ILE A 755 -4.56 22.49 13.64
C ILE A 755 -3.19 22.03 13.15
N VAL A 756 -2.58 22.75 12.19
CA VAL A 756 -1.24 22.41 11.64
C VAL A 756 -0.18 22.31 12.73
N LYS A 757 -0.28 23.15 13.78
CA LYS A 757 0.68 23.10 14.89
C LYS A 757 0.53 21.81 15.68
N LEU A 758 -0.71 21.42 16.00
CA LEU A 758 -1.00 20.16 16.69
C LEU A 758 -0.57 18.95 15.87
N VAL A 759 -0.81 18.98 14.56
CA VAL A 759 -0.37 17.93 13.62
C VAL A 759 1.15 17.81 13.59
N ASN A 760 1.87 18.94 13.48
CA ASN A 760 3.34 18.93 13.49
C ASN A 760 3.92 18.44 14.83
N GLU A 761 3.28 18.79 15.94
CA GLU A 761 3.68 18.36 17.28
C GLU A 761 3.51 16.85 17.45
N VAL A 762 2.34 16.29 17.09
CA VAL A 762 2.10 14.84 17.17
C VAL A 762 2.99 14.06 16.20
N GLN A 763 3.19 14.55 14.97
CA GLN A 763 4.11 13.92 14.00
C GLN A 763 5.55 13.87 14.51
N LYS A 764 6.01 14.95 15.15
CA LYS A 764 7.35 14.98 15.75
C LYS A 764 7.46 13.97 16.90
N GLU A 765 6.44 13.88 17.75
CA GLU A 765 6.40 12.91 18.85
C GLU A 765 6.36 11.46 18.34
N LEU A 766 5.49 11.15 17.39
CA LEU A 766 5.40 9.83 16.76
C LEU A 766 6.72 9.43 16.07
N LYS A 767 7.41 10.37 15.43
CA LYS A 767 8.73 10.12 14.84
C LYS A 767 9.80 9.77 15.89
N MET A 768 9.76 10.41 17.06
CA MET A 768 10.66 10.06 18.17
C MET A 768 10.34 8.66 18.71
N ILE A 769 9.06 8.33 18.86
CA ILE A 769 8.62 6.99 19.28
C ILE A 769 9.13 5.92 18.29
N ALA A 770 8.97 6.13 16.98
CA ALA A 770 9.46 5.20 15.95
C ALA A 770 10.98 4.97 16.05
N LYS A 771 11.74 6.05 16.26
CA LYS A 771 13.20 5.96 16.44
C LYS A 771 13.56 5.14 17.68
N ASP A 772 12.92 5.40 18.82
CA ASP A 772 13.22 4.70 20.06
C ASP A 772 12.87 3.20 19.95
N ILE A 773 11.77 2.86 19.24
CA ILE A 773 11.40 1.47 18.95
C ILE A 773 12.46 0.80 18.06
N ALA A 774 12.98 1.48 17.03
CA ALA A 774 14.06 0.96 16.19
C ALA A 774 15.35 0.72 16.99
N ASP A 775 15.74 1.67 17.86
CA ASP A 775 16.91 1.57 18.72
C ASP A 775 16.74 0.45 19.77
N ARG A 776 15.53 0.19 20.27
CA ARG A 776 15.20 -0.97 21.12
C ARG A 776 15.31 -2.28 20.34
N ASN A 777 14.66 -2.36 19.18
CA ASN A 777 14.58 -3.55 18.35
C ASN A 777 15.94 -4.02 17.81
N SER A 778 16.88 -3.11 17.55
CA SER A 778 18.24 -3.48 17.12
C SER A 778 19.03 -4.31 18.14
N ARG A 779 18.57 -4.35 19.40
CA ARG A 779 19.18 -5.09 20.50
C ARG A 779 18.39 -6.33 20.93
N LEU A 780 17.22 -6.56 20.32
CA LEU A 780 16.39 -7.73 20.61
C LEU A 780 16.73 -8.87 19.67
N GLU A 781 16.63 -10.09 20.18
CA GLU A 781 16.76 -11.30 19.36
C GLU A 781 15.58 -11.43 18.37
N LEU A 782 14.37 -11.12 18.84
CA LEU A 782 13.16 -10.99 18.02
C LEU A 782 12.61 -9.56 18.15
N PRO A 783 12.70 -8.73 17.08
CA PRO A 783 12.15 -7.38 17.06
C PRO A 783 10.63 -7.35 17.29
N TYR A 784 10.12 -6.26 17.88
CA TYR A 784 8.69 -5.96 17.94
C TYR A 784 8.42 -4.64 17.19
N PRO A 785 8.07 -4.69 15.88
CA PRO A 785 7.92 -3.49 15.06
C PRO A 785 6.48 -2.99 14.89
N TYR A 786 5.47 -3.76 15.35
CA TYR A 786 4.06 -3.58 14.96
C TYR A 786 3.40 -2.30 15.48
N LEU A 787 3.98 -1.68 16.51
CA LEU A 787 3.55 -0.38 17.05
C LEU A 787 4.51 0.77 16.70
N SER A 788 5.41 0.58 15.74
CA SER A 788 6.22 1.67 15.20
C SER A 788 5.35 2.62 14.38
N PRO A 789 5.21 3.92 14.72
CA PRO A 789 4.25 4.82 14.05
C PRO A 789 4.42 4.98 12.53
N ASP A 790 5.59 4.71 11.98
CA ASP A 790 5.86 4.70 10.54
C ASP A 790 5.31 3.45 9.81
N ARG A 791 4.84 2.45 10.57
CA ARG A 791 4.19 1.22 10.09
C ARG A 791 2.71 1.13 10.49
N ILE A 792 2.17 2.15 11.15
CA ILE A 792 0.76 2.21 11.56
C ILE A 792 0.00 3.10 10.59
N GLU A 793 -1.11 2.60 10.07
CA GLU A 793 -2.06 3.35 9.24
C GLU A 793 -2.99 4.23 10.12
N ASN A 794 -3.55 5.31 9.57
CA ASN A 794 -4.55 6.09 10.30
C ASN A 794 -5.87 5.35 10.56
N SER A 795 -6.25 4.39 9.71
CA SER A 795 -7.53 3.67 9.82
C SER A 795 -7.38 2.17 9.58
N VAL A 796 -8.45 1.42 9.84
CA VAL A 796 -8.51 -0.02 9.54
C VAL A 796 -8.64 -0.17 8.03
N THR A 797 -7.50 -0.33 7.36
CA THR A 797 -7.37 -0.54 5.92
C THR A 797 -6.39 -1.66 5.64
N ILE A 798 -6.71 -2.50 4.65
CA ILE A 798 -5.89 -3.63 4.22
C ILE A 798 -6.23 -4.03 2.79
#